data_AF-S7ZPH0-F1
#
_entry.id   AF-S7ZPH0-F1
#
_cell.length_a   1.000
_cell.length_b   1.000
_cell.length_c   1.000
_cell.angle_alpha   90.00
_cell.angle_beta   90.00
_cell.angle_gamma   90.00
#
_symmetry.space_group_name_H-M   'P 1'
#
loop_
_entity.id
_entity.type
_entity.pdbx_description
1 polymer ?
#
loop_
_entity_poly.entity_id
_entity_poly.type
_entity_poly.pdbx_seq_one_letter_code
_entity_poly.pdbx_strand_id
1 'polypeptide(L)'
;MPSMVSAASASSPSPRRLASQPPLHSPAANILLFLVAFRLLNALAVRTFFQPDEFFQSLEPAWQIAFGKDQGAWLTWEWHNQLRSSLHPLFFAAIYKAADVLATTFRLSAATRADLLIAAPKSAQAVIAAIGDFYTWKMATRVYGCDSRGAWTTLFATVLNPWQWFCSTRTLSNCVETTVTIVALDQWPWQWSTGARIVRSRTNKAGDKGATDSSRSLLSSLRRCLCLAALACILRPTNILIWLTLATVAWLRSGWSQRTALLREIFFCGSIILGASTIADRLFYGFWTFPPLRFLYFNIAQSLAVFYGRNDWHYYLSQGYPLLLTTLLPFALVGLFRTLNTRTFSAADHLQTAIRLQLATICLVMPLVLSLISHKEVRFIYPLLPALHILAAPPLVQFFYPAVYSRSSSASTPQRLVLIFLILANLVIGLYTSLYHGSGVINVLTYLRGQHEAHGVSAGSSTTLRPNPGITAGFLMPCHSTPWRSHLVFPSINAWALSCEPPIDQTPAQKAIYRDEADQFYDDPSHFLREKMKGGLRYTPSRPSYQAGYHSAIDTKAGETWTHEWPDYLVFFQHLEPTMHTLLRASSYAECWRTYNTAWHDDWRRRGDVVVWCLDPVEQDAWRVQKHNHAQAARDRHFDQIIHVFQRDARRQQQQGLKALVPSSSSFSFLWSSQTPRFSTFPAWRRAVQSYFSPRPSWRQSLQSLFAPRQVSVWPWNRRSRSFWERFWTPKPGMWGLTPSSLLDWFRRRQESESQDDREMWN
;
A
#
# COMPACT_ATOMS: atom_id res chain seq x y z
N MET A 1 -27.34 29.62 87.66
CA MET A 1 -27.22 28.23 88.13
C MET A 1 -28.62 27.70 88.39
N PRO A 2 -28.92 26.41 88.13
CA PRO A 2 -28.14 25.41 87.41
C PRO A 2 -28.30 25.66 85.87
N SER A 3 -28.54 24.78 84.87
CA SER A 3 -28.76 23.32 84.82
C SER A 3 -28.33 22.68 83.48
N MET A 4 -27.67 21.53 83.58
CA MET A 4 -27.64 20.33 82.72
C MET A 4 -28.14 20.38 81.25
N VAL A 5 -27.16 20.48 80.35
CA VAL A 5 -26.88 19.60 79.20
C VAL A 5 -27.85 18.42 78.94
N SER A 6 -28.26 18.27 77.68
CA SER A 6 -28.35 16.97 77.00
C SER A 6 -27.97 17.14 75.52
N ALA A 7 -27.23 16.19 74.95
CA ALA A 7 -26.68 16.29 73.60
C ALA A 7 -27.51 15.49 72.58
N ALA A 8 -28.07 16.16 71.57
CA ALA A 8 -28.78 15.51 70.48
C ALA A 8 -27.80 14.79 69.53
N SER A 9 -27.99 13.48 69.35
CA SER A 9 -27.16 12.66 68.47
C SER A 9 -27.52 12.87 67.00
N ALA A 10 -26.61 13.48 66.24
CA ALA A 10 -26.73 13.60 64.79
C ALA A 10 -26.60 12.21 64.14
N SER A 11 -27.69 11.71 63.55
CA SER A 11 -27.73 10.40 62.88
C SER A 11 -26.87 10.41 61.61
N SER A 12 -25.94 9.45 61.52
CA SER A 12 -25.05 9.32 60.36
C SER A 12 -25.79 8.72 59.16
N PRO A 13 -25.66 9.30 57.95
CA PRO A 13 -26.25 8.72 56.74
C PRO A 13 -25.54 7.42 56.40
N SER A 14 -26.31 6.35 56.22
CA SER A 14 -25.78 5.02 55.91
C SER A 14 -25.07 4.98 54.55
N PRO A 15 -23.97 4.20 54.42
CA PRO A 15 -23.22 4.15 53.18
C PRO A 15 -24.07 3.51 52.06
N ARG A 16 -24.38 4.29 51.02
CA ARG A 16 -24.96 3.76 49.78
C ARG A 16 -24.08 2.64 49.26
N ARG A 17 -24.60 1.41 49.24
CA ARG A 17 -23.92 0.27 48.60
C ARG A 17 -23.58 0.66 47.16
N LEU A 18 -22.30 0.57 46.79
CA LEU A 18 -21.91 0.70 45.38
C LEU A 18 -22.63 -0.42 44.61
N ALA A 19 -23.49 -0.05 43.65
CA ALA A 19 -24.02 -1.01 42.71
C ALA A 19 -22.84 -1.61 41.92
N SER A 20 -22.68 -2.93 41.99
CA SER A 20 -21.60 -3.63 41.29
C SER A 20 -21.77 -3.43 39.79
N GLN A 21 -20.88 -2.65 39.16
CA GLN A 21 -20.85 -2.54 37.72
C GLN A 21 -20.54 -3.92 37.10
N PRO A 22 -21.24 -4.32 36.02
CA PRO A 22 -20.92 -5.56 35.33
C PRO A 22 -19.51 -5.47 34.69
N PRO A 23 -18.80 -6.61 34.53
CA PRO A 23 -17.41 -6.62 34.11
C PRO A 23 -17.21 -6.04 32.71
N LEU A 24 -16.35 -5.02 32.60
CA LEU A 24 -16.18 -4.14 31.44
C LEU A 24 -15.33 -4.77 30.30
N HIS A 25 -15.43 -6.08 30.08
CA HIS A 25 -14.54 -6.83 29.19
C HIS A 25 -14.96 -6.87 27.71
N SER A 26 -16.24 -6.68 27.40
CA SER A 26 -16.79 -6.89 26.05
C SER A 26 -16.31 -5.93 24.93
N PRO A 27 -16.23 -4.59 25.12
CA PRO A 27 -16.07 -3.69 23.97
C PRO A 27 -14.70 -3.79 23.28
N ALA A 28 -13.62 -3.96 24.06
CA ALA A 28 -12.26 -4.03 23.50
C ALA A 28 -12.02 -5.30 22.66
N ALA A 29 -12.59 -6.44 23.09
CA ALA A 29 -12.51 -7.69 22.34
C ALA A 29 -13.24 -7.58 20.98
N ASN A 30 -14.44 -6.97 20.98
CA ASN A 30 -15.22 -6.77 19.77
C ASN A 30 -14.51 -5.84 18.77
N ILE A 31 -13.84 -4.78 19.24
CA ILE A 31 -13.04 -3.88 18.39
C ILE A 31 -11.85 -4.62 17.75
N LEU A 32 -11.12 -5.44 18.53
CA LEU A 32 -10.01 -6.23 17.99
C LEU A 32 -10.48 -7.26 16.96
N LEU A 33 -11.59 -7.98 17.23
CA LEU A 33 -12.14 -8.97 16.30
C LEU A 33 -12.62 -8.31 14.99
N PHE A 34 -13.28 -7.15 15.08
CA PHE A 34 -13.65 -6.36 13.91
C PHE A 34 -12.43 -5.92 13.10
N LEU A 35 -11.37 -5.42 13.76
CA LEU A 35 -10.13 -5.01 13.09
C LEU A 35 -9.42 -6.20 12.42
N VAL A 36 -9.41 -7.38 13.03
CA VAL A 36 -8.87 -8.61 12.42
C VAL A 36 -9.66 -8.98 11.16
N ALA A 37 -10.99 -9.01 11.23
CA ALA A 37 -11.83 -9.29 10.06
C ALA A 37 -11.64 -8.23 8.94
N PHE A 38 -11.59 -6.95 9.29
CA PHE A 38 -11.37 -5.84 8.36
C PHE A 38 -9.98 -5.92 7.68
N ARG A 39 -8.92 -6.21 8.44
CA ARG A 39 -7.56 -6.33 7.89
C ARG A 39 -7.36 -7.62 7.09
N LEU A 40 -8.04 -8.71 7.42
CA LEU A 40 -8.05 -9.93 6.60
C LEU A 40 -8.72 -9.67 5.25
N LEU A 41 -9.89 -9.01 5.23
CA LEU A 41 -10.55 -8.61 4.00
C LEU A 41 -9.65 -7.69 3.14
N ASN A 42 -8.96 -6.73 3.75
CA ASN A 42 -7.98 -5.89 3.07
C ASN A 42 -6.82 -6.71 2.47
N ALA A 43 -6.13 -7.52 3.28
CA ALA A 43 -4.96 -8.28 2.83
C ALA A 43 -5.27 -9.25 1.68
N LEU A 44 -6.45 -9.88 1.70
CA LEU A 44 -6.92 -10.76 0.63
C LEU A 44 -7.44 -9.98 -0.60
N ALA A 45 -7.83 -8.71 -0.44
CA ALA A 45 -8.17 -7.81 -1.54
C ALA A 45 -6.94 -7.22 -2.24
N VAL A 46 -5.78 -7.09 -1.59
CA VAL A 46 -4.55 -6.55 -2.20
C VAL A 46 -4.05 -7.45 -3.34
N ARG A 47 -4.12 -6.90 -4.57
CA ARG A 47 -3.74 -7.54 -5.85
C ARG A 47 -2.57 -6.86 -6.55
N THR A 48 -1.97 -5.85 -5.92
CA THR A 48 -0.94 -5.00 -6.50
C THR A 48 0.42 -5.20 -5.84
N PHE A 49 1.49 -5.07 -6.62
CA PHE A 49 2.85 -4.87 -6.13
C PHE A 49 3.02 -3.46 -5.56
N PHE A 50 3.99 -3.27 -4.66
CA PHE A 50 4.41 -1.94 -4.23
C PHE A 50 5.93 -1.79 -4.32
N GLN A 51 6.68 -2.57 -3.53
CA GLN A 51 8.14 -2.49 -3.47
C GLN A 51 8.76 -3.87 -3.26
N PRO A 52 9.99 -4.12 -3.77
CA PRO A 52 10.59 -5.45 -3.78
C PRO A 52 10.90 -6.02 -2.39
N ASP A 53 11.06 -5.16 -1.38
CA ASP A 53 11.24 -5.54 0.03
C ASP A 53 10.09 -6.42 0.56
N GLU A 54 8.89 -6.32 -0.02
CA GLU A 54 7.71 -7.12 0.35
C GLU A 54 7.92 -8.62 0.05
N PHE A 55 8.87 -8.95 -0.83
CA PHE A 55 9.16 -10.32 -1.27
C PHE A 55 10.63 -10.69 -1.00
N PHE A 56 11.58 -9.96 -1.55
CA PHE A 56 13.00 -10.30 -1.52
C PHE A 56 13.69 -10.08 -0.15
N GLN A 57 13.04 -9.38 0.78
CA GLN A 57 13.53 -9.16 2.15
C GLN A 57 12.67 -9.86 3.24
N SER A 58 11.70 -10.68 2.84
CA SER A 58 10.82 -11.39 3.77
C SER A 58 10.39 -12.74 3.23
N LEU A 59 9.64 -12.80 2.14
CA LEU A 59 9.01 -14.01 1.62
C LEU A 59 9.94 -14.95 0.85
N GLU A 60 10.88 -14.45 0.04
CA GLU A 60 11.87 -15.32 -0.65
C GLU A 60 12.85 -15.98 0.33
N PRO A 61 13.45 -15.26 1.32
CA PRO A 61 14.27 -15.91 2.33
C PRO A 61 13.45 -16.84 3.24
N ALA A 62 12.19 -16.48 3.55
CA ALA A 62 11.28 -17.35 4.29
C ALA A 62 10.95 -18.64 3.53
N TRP A 63 10.78 -18.56 2.21
CA TRP A 63 10.60 -19.73 1.34
C TRP A 63 11.81 -20.66 1.40
N GLN A 64 13.02 -20.10 1.30
CA GLN A 64 14.25 -20.90 1.38
C GLN A 64 14.40 -21.60 2.74
N ILE A 65 14.05 -20.94 3.86
CA ILE A 65 14.03 -21.56 5.19
C ILE A 65 12.95 -22.67 5.26
N ALA A 66 11.76 -22.41 4.71
CA ALA A 66 10.62 -23.32 4.81
C ALA A 66 10.75 -24.56 3.92
N PHE A 67 11.35 -24.47 2.74
CA PHE A 67 11.34 -25.54 1.74
C PHE A 67 12.73 -25.99 1.27
N GLY A 68 13.79 -25.24 1.55
CA GLY A 68 15.17 -25.57 1.15
C GLY A 68 15.69 -24.70 0.00
N LYS A 69 16.98 -24.84 -0.31
CA LYS A 69 17.67 -24.05 -1.36
C LYS A 69 17.25 -24.46 -2.76
N ASP A 70 17.10 -25.77 -2.98
CA ASP A 70 16.82 -26.40 -4.28
C ASP A 70 15.37 -26.21 -4.75
N GLN A 71 14.63 -25.31 -4.10
CA GLN A 71 13.27 -24.91 -4.43
C GLN A 71 13.22 -23.58 -5.20
N GLY A 72 14.39 -23.00 -5.53
CA GLY A 72 14.51 -21.89 -6.48
C GLY A 72 13.98 -20.54 -5.98
N ALA A 73 14.15 -20.23 -4.70
CA ALA A 73 13.91 -18.90 -4.13
C ALA A 73 15.04 -17.92 -4.48
N TRP A 74 14.73 -16.63 -4.65
CA TRP A 74 15.73 -15.62 -4.99
C TRP A 74 16.21 -14.87 -3.74
N LEU A 75 17.46 -15.11 -3.32
CA LEU A 75 18.14 -14.27 -2.32
C LEU A 75 18.90 -13.15 -3.01
N THR A 76 18.67 -11.91 -2.59
CA THR A 76 19.46 -10.74 -3.03
C THR A 76 20.85 -10.72 -2.40
N TRP A 77 21.76 -9.98 -3.03
CA TRP A 77 23.09 -9.61 -2.52
C TRP A 77 23.10 -9.17 -1.03
N GLU A 78 22.01 -8.57 -0.52
CA GLU A 78 21.88 -8.17 0.89
C GLU A 78 22.04 -9.34 1.88
N TRP A 79 21.52 -10.52 1.52
CA TRP A 79 21.62 -11.74 2.33
C TRP A 79 23.01 -12.37 2.19
N HIS A 80 23.57 -12.36 0.98
CA HIS A 80 24.95 -12.77 0.72
C HIS A 80 26.00 -11.91 1.46
N ASN A 81 25.65 -10.67 1.84
CA ASN A 81 26.48 -9.76 2.63
C ASN A 81 26.07 -9.66 4.13
N GLN A 82 25.07 -10.44 4.56
CA GLN A 82 24.56 -10.47 5.94
C GLN A 82 24.08 -9.11 6.46
N LEU A 83 23.42 -8.30 5.63
CA LEU A 83 22.94 -6.97 6.00
C LEU A 83 21.63 -6.98 6.78
N ARG A 84 20.87 -8.08 6.73
CA ARG A 84 19.51 -8.19 7.29
C ARG A 84 19.43 -9.22 8.41
N SER A 85 18.60 -8.96 9.42
CA SER A 85 18.27 -9.97 10.44
C SER A 85 17.29 -11.01 9.89
N SER A 86 17.57 -12.27 10.20
CA SER A 86 16.76 -13.43 9.86
C SER A 86 15.41 -13.49 10.58
N LEU A 87 15.22 -12.73 11.68
CA LEU A 87 14.00 -12.79 12.51
C LEU A 87 12.71 -12.53 11.73
N HIS A 88 12.74 -11.64 10.73
CA HIS A 88 11.56 -11.30 9.94
C HIS A 88 11.18 -12.41 8.93
N PRO A 89 12.12 -12.94 8.10
CA PRO A 89 11.87 -14.18 7.36
C PRO A 89 11.49 -15.39 8.21
N LEU A 90 12.12 -15.60 9.38
CA LEU A 90 11.85 -16.77 10.24
C LEU A 90 10.39 -16.86 10.68
N PHE A 91 9.75 -15.71 10.94
CA PHE A 91 8.32 -15.64 11.22
C PHE A 91 7.48 -16.16 10.04
N PHE A 92 7.75 -15.69 8.82
CA PHE A 92 7.04 -16.17 7.62
C PHE A 92 7.41 -17.60 7.23
N ALA A 93 8.61 -18.09 7.54
CA ALA A 93 9.01 -19.47 7.31
C ALA A 93 8.19 -20.45 8.17
N ALA A 94 7.94 -20.09 9.44
CA ALA A 94 7.05 -20.84 10.32
C ALA A 94 5.60 -20.86 9.79
N ILE A 95 5.11 -19.74 9.23
CA ILE A 95 3.79 -19.63 8.60
C ILE A 95 3.70 -20.51 7.33
N TYR A 96 4.71 -20.48 6.46
CA TYR A 96 4.78 -21.35 5.29
C TYR A 96 4.79 -22.83 5.68
N LYS A 97 5.58 -23.23 6.69
CA LYS A 97 5.56 -24.60 7.21
C LYS A 97 4.20 -25.00 7.79
N ALA A 98 3.54 -24.13 8.55
CA ALA A 98 2.21 -24.42 9.09
C ALA A 98 1.17 -24.58 7.96
N ALA A 99 1.18 -23.70 6.95
CA ALA A 99 0.31 -23.79 5.79
C ALA A 99 0.54 -25.06 4.95
N ASP A 100 1.80 -25.48 4.78
CA ASP A 100 2.19 -26.70 4.07
C ASP A 100 1.77 -27.98 4.82
N VAL A 101 1.95 -27.99 6.15
CA VAL A 101 1.45 -29.09 7.01
C VAL A 101 -0.08 -29.18 6.94
N LEU A 102 -0.80 -28.05 6.93
CA LEU A 102 -2.26 -28.05 6.76
C LEU A 102 -2.65 -28.55 5.36
N ALA A 103 -1.99 -28.09 4.30
CA ALA A 103 -2.28 -28.50 2.93
C ALA A 103 -2.08 -30.01 2.70
N THR A 104 -0.98 -30.57 3.23
CA THR A 104 -0.69 -32.00 3.16
C THR A 104 -1.63 -32.82 4.05
N THR A 105 -1.94 -32.37 5.28
CA THR A 105 -2.90 -33.03 6.18
C THR A 105 -4.30 -33.15 5.55
N PHE A 106 -4.80 -32.08 4.92
CA PHE A 106 -6.09 -32.08 4.24
C PHE A 106 -6.06 -32.59 2.79
N ARG A 107 -4.89 -33.05 2.30
CA ARG A 107 -4.68 -33.56 0.92
C ARG A 107 -5.19 -32.58 -0.16
N LEU A 108 -4.91 -31.29 0.02
CA LEU A 108 -5.31 -30.25 -0.92
C LEU A 108 -4.60 -30.43 -2.28
N SER A 109 -5.25 -30.00 -3.37
CA SER A 109 -4.64 -30.02 -4.71
C SER A 109 -3.42 -29.09 -4.80
N ALA A 110 -2.59 -29.28 -5.82
CA ALA A 110 -1.42 -28.43 -6.07
C ALA A 110 -1.78 -26.94 -6.17
N ALA A 111 -2.84 -26.63 -6.90
CA ALA A 111 -3.42 -25.28 -7.04
C ALA A 111 -3.86 -24.70 -5.68
N THR A 112 -4.69 -25.43 -4.92
CA THR A 112 -5.21 -24.96 -3.63
C THR A 112 -4.09 -24.82 -2.59
N ARG A 113 -3.06 -25.68 -2.64
CA ARG A 113 -1.84 -25.51 -1.83
C ARG A 113 -1.08 -24.23 -2.22
N ALA A 114 -0.96 -23.92 -3.52
CA ALA A 114 -0.30 -22.72 -3.99
C ALA A 114 -1.01 -21.44 -3.52
N ASP A 115 -2.34 -21.38 -3.66
CA ASP A 115 -3.12 -20.23 -3.19
C ASP A 115 -3.12 -20.12 -1.66
N LEU A 116 -3.14 -21.23 -0.92
CA LEU A 116 -2.99 -21.21 0.54
C LEU A 116 -1.62 -20.66 0.97
N LEU A 117 -0.53 -21.06 0.29
CA LEU A 117 0.81 -20.56 0.57
C LEU A 117 0.94 -19.06 0.27
N ILE A 118 0.27 -18.54 -0.77
CA ILE A 118 0.24 -17.09 -1.07
C ILE A 118 -0.66 -16.33 -0.06
N ALA A 119 -1.76 -16.93 0.40
CA ALA A 119 -2.70 -16.30 1.33
C ALA A 119 -2.23 -16.32 2.80
N ALA A 120 -1.46 -17.32 3.22
CA ALA A 120 -1.00 -17.49 4.60
C ALA A 120 -0.16 -16.31 5.15
N PRO A 121 0.93 -15.83 4.49
CA PRO A 121 1.71 -14.71 4.99
C PRO A 121 0.90 -13.40 4.99
N LYS A 122 0.06 -13.16 3.98
CA LYS A 122 -0.89 -12.04 3.94
C LYS A 122 -1.86 -12.06 5.13
N SER A 123 -2.36 -13.25 5.48
CA SER A 123 -3.30 -13.43 6.60
C SER A 123 -2.64 -13.21 7.97
N ALA A 124 -1.40 -13.66 8.16
CA ALA A 124 -0.64 -13.37 9.37
C ALA A 124 -0.33 -11.87 9.51
N GLN A 125 0.06 -11.22 8.40
CA GLN A 125 0.34 -9.79 8.36
C GLN A 125 -0.92 -8.94 8.59
N ALA A 126 -2.10 -9.42 8.21
CA ALA A 126 -3.38 -8.81 8.56
C ALA A 126 -3.65 -8.79 10.08
N VAL A 127 -3.30 -9.87 10.79
CA VAL A 127 -3.42 -9.92 12.26
C VAL A 127 -2.45 -8.94 12.91
N ILE A 128 -1.21 -8.83 12.41
CA ILE A 128 -0.24 -7.81 12.84
C ILE A 128 -0.81 -6.40 12.65
N ALA A 129 -1.33 -6.09 11.45
CA ALA A 129 -1.96 -4.79 11.18
C ALA A 129 -3.14 -4.47 12.12
N ALA A 130 -3.99 -5.46 12.41
CA ALA A 130 -5.13 -5.30 13.31
C ALA A 130 -4.68 -5.04 14.77
N ILE A 131 -3.60 -5.68 15.22
CA ILE A 131 -2.96 -5.40 16.51
C ILE A 131 -2.42 -3.96 16.53
N GLY A 132 -1.79 -3.50 15.44
CA GLY A 132 -1.29 -2.13 15.31
C GLY A 132 -2.40 -1.07 15.43
N ASP A 133 -3.51 -1.27 14.71
CA ASP A 133 -4.70 -0.41 14.80
C ASP A 133 -5.31 -0.42 16.21
N PHE A 134 -5.48 -1.61 16.80
CA PHE A 134 -6.07 -1.78 18.13
C PHE A 134 -5.22 -1.10 19.22
N TYR A 135 -3.89 -1.27 19.18
CA TYR A 135 -2.99 -0.60 20.12
C TYR A 135 -2.90 0.91 19.88
N THR A 136 -3.10 1.39 18.65
CA THR A 136 -3.25 2.83 18.36
C THR A 136 -4.50 3.40 19.03
N TRP A 137 -5.65 2.74 18.90
CA TRP A 137 -6.88 3.12 19.60
C TRP A 137 -6.74 3.04 21.13
N LYS A 138 -6.12 1.96 21.64
CA LYS A 138 -5.87 1.76 23.09
C LYS A 138 -4.93 2.82 23.67
N MET A 139 -3.91 3.22 22.92
CA MET A 139 -3.06 4.34 23.32
C MET A 139 -3.85 5.67 23.29
N ALA A 140 -4.76 5.84 22.33
CA ALA A 140 -5.66 7.00 22.30
C ALA A 140 -6.67 7.03 23.47
N THR A 141 -7.22 5.89 23.91
CA THR A 141 -8.07 5.85 25.12
C THR A 141 -7.29 6.17 26.39
N ARG A 142 -6.00 5.83 26.47
CA ARG A 142 -5.11 6.26 27.56
C ARG A 142 -4.80 7.77 27.53
N VAL A 143 -4.79 8.39 26.35
CA VAL A 143 -4.53 9.83 26.18
C VAL A 143 -5.80 10.68 26.36
N TYR A 144 -6.97 10.18 25.96
CA TYR A 144 -8.21 10.98 25.89
C TYR A 144 -9.39 10.45 26.75
N GLY A 145 -9.32 9.21 27.24
CA GLY A 145 -10.41 8.51 27.96
C GLY A 145 -11.09 7.42 27.12
N CYS A 146 -11.63 6.38 27.77
CA CYS A 146 -12.13 5.15 27.13
C CYS A 146 -13.24 5.38 26.09
N ASP A 147 -14.23 6.21 26.40
CA ASP A 147 -15.34 6.54 25.50
C ASP A 147 -15.20 7.93 24.87
N SER A 148 -13.97 8.44 24.82
CA SER A 148 -13.71 9.78 24.29
C SER A 148 -13.87 9.82 22.77
N ARG A 149 -14.44 10.93 22.28
CA ARG A 149 -14.53 11.22 20.84
C ARG A 149 -13.14 11.20 20.18
N GLY A 150 -12.10 11.63 20.90
CA GLY A 150 -10.71 11.57 20.43
C GLY A 150 -10.20 10.15 20.17
N ALA A 151 -10.47 9.20 21.07
CA ALA A 151 -10.07 7.80 20.87
C ALA A 151 -10.81 7.16 19.69
N TRP A 152 -12.14 7.33 19.62
CA TRP A 152 -12.94 6.85 18.48
C TRP A 152 -12.51 7.49 17.14
N THR A 153 -12.22 8.79 17.12
CA THR A 153 -11.69 9.48 15.93
C THR A 153 -10.29 9.00 15.55
N THR A 154 -9.46 8.58 16.50
CA THR A 154 -8.17 7.94 16.20
C THR A 154 -8.36 6.59 15.51
N LEU A 155 -9.34 5.79 15.95
CA LEU A 155 -9.69 4.51 15.30
C LEU A 155 -10.25 4.71 13.89
N PHE A 156 -11.09 5.73 13.67
CA PHE A 156 -11.50 6.09 12.32
C PHE A 156 -10.32 6.58 11.46
N ALA A 157 -9.32 7.25 12.04
CA ALA A 157 -8.11 7.68 11.33
C ALA A 157 -7.23 6.48 10.89
N THR A 158 -7.05 5.44 11.71
CA THR A 158 -6.30 4.24 11.30
C THR A 158 -7.02 3.41 10.24
N VAL A 159 -8.36 3.31 10.34
CA VAL A 159 -9.21 2.56 9.41
C VAL A 159 -9.34 3.27 8.05
N LEU A 160 -9.40 4.60 8.03
CA LEU A 160 -9.66 5.39 6.81
C LEU A 160 -8.43 6.09 6.21
N ASN A 161 -7.23 5.93 6.78
CA ASN A 161 -6.00 6.48 6.18
C ASN A 161 -5.52 5.56 5.03
N PRO A 162 -5.32 6.08 3.79
CA PRO A 162 -4.98 5.24 2.63
C PRO A 162 -3.62 4.56 2.74
N TRP A 163 -2.63 5.19 3.36
CA TRP A 163 -1.32 4.58 3.59
C TRP A 163 -1.42 3.39 4.56
N GLN A 164 -2.14 3.56 5.67
CA GLN A 164 -2.42 2.50 6.63
C GLN A 164 -3.26 1.39 5.99
N TRP A 165 -4.19 1.68 5.07
CA TRP A 165 -4.89 0.66 4.28
C TRP A 165 -3.93 -0.09 3.33
N PHE A 166 -3.16 0.63 2.51
CA PHE A 166 -2.33 0.07 1.44
C PHE A 166 -1.06 -0.65 1.92
N CYS A 167 -0.43 -0.18 3.01
CA CYS A 167 0.84 -0.70 3.48
C CYS A 167 0.71 -1.74 4.60
N SER A 168 -0.18 -1.57 5.59
CA SER A 168 -0.10 -2.33 6.86
C SER A 168 -0.13 -3.85 6.68
N THR A 169 -0.85 -4.31 5.67
CA THR A 169 -1.11 -5.71 5.32
C THR A 169 -0.05 -6.32 4.39
N ARG A 170 0.93 -5.53 3.93
CA ARG A 170 2.07 -5.98 3.11
C ARG A 170 3.18 -6.53 3.99
N THR A 171 3.92 -7.52 3.49
CA THR A 171 4.96 -8.27 4.21
C THR A 171 6.30 -7.53 4.31
N LEU A 172 6.21 -6.23 4.65
CA LEU A 172 7.31 -5.29 4.86
C LEU A 172 7.68 -5.22 6.35
N SER A 173 8.97 -5.28 6.70
CA SER A 173 9.40 -5.24 8.11
C SER A 173 8.99 -3.95 8.82
N ASN A 174 8.84 -2.83 8.10
CA ASN A 174 8.36 -1.56 8.64
C ASN A 174 6.91 -1.61 9.16
N CYS A 175 6.08 -2.55 8.68
CA CYS A 175 4.72 -2.75 9.19
C CYS A 175 4.73 -3.48 10.54
N VAL A 176 5.61 -4.48 10.66
CA VAL A 176 5.88 -5.19 11.93
C VAL A 176 6.53 -4.25 12.93
N GLU A 177 7.55 -3.49 12.52
CA GLU A 177 8.20 -2.42 13.28
C GLU A 177 7.17 -1.42 13.83
N THR A 178 6.31 -0.86 12.98
CA THR A 178 5.27 0.11 13.37
C THR A 178 4.31 -0.49 14.41
N THR A 179 3.89 -1.75 14.21
CA THR A 179 3.02 -2.48 15.14
C THR A 179 3.69 -2.71 16.48
N VAL A 180 4.91 -3.27 16.49
CA VAL A 180 5.72 -3.51 17.70
C VAL A 180 6.00 -2.19 18.44
N THR A 181 6.23 -1.10 17.70
CA THR A 181 6.43 0.24 18.26
C THR A 181 5.20 0.72 19.02
N ILE A 182 3.99 0.69 18.44
CA ILE A 182 2.79 1.16 19.16
C ILE A 182 2.37 0.25 20.32
N VAL A 183 2.60 -1.07 20.21
CA VAL A 183 2.41 -2.02 21.33
C VAL A 183 3.38 -1.70 22.47
N ALA A 184 4.64 -1.37 22.16
CA ALA A 184 5.62 -0.94 23.16
C ALA A 184 5.26 0.41 23.79
N LEU A 185 4.81 1.39 23.00
CA LEU A 185 4.39 2.72 23.50
C LEU A 185 3.22 2.62 24.51
N ASP A 186 2.27 1.70 24.33
CA ASP A 186 1.25 1.40 25.35
C ASP A 186 1.84 0.81 26.63
N GLN A 187 2.97 0.10 26.57
CA GLN A 187 3.62 -0.49 27.74
C GLN A 187 4.65 0.44 28.44
N TRP A 188 5.05 1.54 27.80
CA TRP A 188 6.00 2.52 28.37
C TRP A 188 5.51 3.12 29.70
N PRO A 189 6.38 3.29 30.72
CA PRO A 189 6.01 3.87 32.01
C PRO A 189 5.91 5.40 31.95
N TRP A 190 4.91 5.91 31.23
CA TRP A 190 4.63 7.35 31.04
C TRP A 190 4.64 8.18 32.33
N GLN A 191 4.34 7.58 33.48
CA GLN A 191 4.43 8.19 34.80
C GLN A 191 5.83 8.78 35.09
N TRP A 192 6.90 8.14 34.64
CA TRP A 192 8.29 8.60 34.85
C TRP A 192 8.57 9.93 34.14
N SER A 193 7.90 10.19 33.01
CA SER A 193 7.99 11.47 32.28
C SER A 193 7.29 12.65 32.97
N THR A 194 6.53 12.42 34.06
CA THR A 194 5.84 13.46 34.84
C THR A 194 6.61 13.94 36.08
N GLY A 195 7.77 13.34 36.38
CA GLY A 195 8.64 13.74 37.49
C GLY A 195 8.21 13.23 38.86
N ALA A 196 9.18 13.07 39.76
CA ALA A 196 9.00 12.39 41.05
C ALA A 196 8.02 13.09 42.03
N ARG A 197 7.72 14.38 41.81
CA ARG A 197 6.93 15.22 42.74
C ARG A 197 5.47 14.73 42.89
N ILE A 198 4.86 14.19 41.83
CA ILE A 198 3.47 13.71 41.85
C ILE A 198 3.37 12.29 42.44
N VAL A 199 4.35 11.42 42.20
CA VAL A 199 4.32 10.03 42.67
C VAL A 199 4.22 9.95 44.20
N ARG A 200 5.03 10.75 44.92
CA ARG A 200 5.01 10.85 46.40
C ARG A 200 3.64 11.22 46.96
N SER A 201 2.88 12.09 46.29
CA SER A 201 1.53 12.49 46.75
C SER A 201 0.54 11.33 46.69
N ARG A 202 0.70 10.39 45.76
CA ARG A 202 -0.18 9.22 45.58
C ARG A 202 0.24 8.03 46.45
N THR A 203 1.54 7.81 46.66
CA THR A 203 2.03 6.76 47.58
C THR A 203 1.65 7.02 49.03
N ASN A 204 1.62 8.27 49.48
CA ASN A 204 1.25 8.61 50.87
C ASN A 204 -0.23 8.33 51.21
N LYS A 205 -1.05 7.84 50.26
CA LYS A 205 -2.43 7.37 50.49
C LYS A 205 -2.61 5.87 50.21
N ALA A 206 -1.55 5.13 49.89
CA ALA A 206 -1.58 3.69 49.65
C ALA A 206 -0.73 2.98 50.71
N GLY A 207 -1.28 1.95 51.34
CA GLY A 207 -0.51 1.11 52.27
C GLY A 207 0.68 0.43 51.58
N ASP A 208 1.71 0.11 52.35
CA ASP A 208 3.04 -0.28 51.86
C ASP A 208 3.04 -1.47 50.86
N LYS A 209 2.13 -2.43 51.08
CA LYS A 209 1.87 -3.55 50.15
C LYS A 209 1.38 -3.08 48.77
N GLY A 210 0.52 -2.07 48.71
CA GLY A 210 0.02 -1.49 47.46
C GLY A 210 1.06 -0.66 46.71
N ALA A 211 1.96 0.01 47.43
CA ALA A 211 3.07 0.75 46.83
C ALA A 211 4.11 -0.18 46.17
N THR A 212 4.42 -1.31 46.81
CA THR A 212 5.35 -2.32 46.29
C THR A 212 4.79 -3.07 45.07
N ASP A 213 3.52 -3.49 45.08
CA ASP A 213 2.91 -4.17 43.92
C ASP A 213 2.69 -3.26 42.70
N SER A 214 2.33 -1.99 42.93
CA SER A 214 2.29 -0.97 41.86
C SER A 214 3.67 -0.80 41.20
N SER A 215 4.74 -0.82 42.00
CA SER A 215 6.12 -0.72 41.51
C SER A 215 6.55 -1.95 40.70
N ARG A 216 6.15 -3.16 41.13
CA ARG A 216 6.36 -4.42 40.38
C ARG A 216 5.65 -4.39 39.01
N SER A 217 4.41 -3.91 38.97
CA SER A 217 3.60 -3.79 37.75
C SER A 217 4.17 -2.77 36.75
N LEU A 218 4.73 -1.66 37.24
CA LEU A 218 5.47 -0.72 36.40
C LEU A 218 6.74 -1.34 35.82
N LEU A 219 7.49 -2.11 36.61
CA LEU A 219 8.73 -2.77 36.15
C LEU A 219 8.45 -3.86 35.10
N SER A 220 7.40 -4.68 35.27
CA SER A 220 7.02 -5.69 34.28
C SER A 220 6.46 -5.09 32.98
N SER A 221 5.85 -3.90 33.06
CA SER A 221 5.43 -3.13 31.88
C SER A 221 6.63 -2.52 31.14
N LEU A 222 7.60 -1.94 31.88
CA LEU A 222 8.86 -1.47 31.31
C LEU A 222 9.63 -2.62 30.62
N ARG A 223 9.75 -3.80 31.25
CA ARG A 223 10.40 -4.98 30.64
C ARG A 223 9.77 -5.37 29.30
N ARG A 224 8.43 -5.48 29.26
CA ARG A 224 7.69 -5.75 28.01
C ARG A 224 7.93 -4.66 26.96
N CYS A 225 7.88 -3.40 27.36
CA CYS A 225 8.19 -2.27 26.48
C CYS A 225 9.62 -2.35 25.91
N LEU A 226 10.62 -2.65 26.74
CA LEU A 226 12.04 -2.67 26.31
C LEU A 226 12.37 -3.88 25.45
N CYS A 227 11.78 -5.06 25.71
CA CYS A 227 11.93 -6.21 24.81
C CYS A 227 11.33 -5.91 23.42
N LEU A 228 10.15 -5.29 23.36
CA LEU A 228 9.52 -4.89 22.10
C LEU A 228 10.29 -3.76 21.39
N ALA A 229 10.80 -2.76 22.14
CA ALA A 229 11.66 -1.71 21.61
C ALA A 229 12.95 -2.27 21.01
N ALA A 230 13.61 -3.20 21.71
CA ALA A 230 14.80 -3.88 21.19
C ALA A 230 14.49 -4.68 19.92
N LEU A 231 13.35 -5.37 19.87
CA LEU A 231 12.91 -6.09 18.67
C LEU A 231 12.66 -5.14 17.49
N ALA A 232 12.00 -4.00 17.71
CA ALA A 232 11.81 -2.99 16.67
C ALA A 232 13.15 -2.44 16.14
N CYS A 233 14.11 -2.16 17.02
CA CYS A 233 15.46 -1.72 16.64
C CYS A 233 16.26 -2.79 15.87
N ILE A 234 16.04 -4.09 16.11
CA ILE A 234 16.68 -5.17 15.33
C ILE A 234 16.00 -5.35 13.97
N LEU A 235 14.67 -5.21 13.89
CA LEU A 235 13.92 -5.24 12.62
C LEU A 235 14.30 -4.05 11.71
N ARG A 236 14.49 -2.86 12.28
CA ARG A 236 15.00 -1.65 11.61
C ARG A 236 15.80 -0.78 12.60
N PRO A 237 17.13 -0.61 12.42
CA PRO A 237 17.97 0.19 13.34
C PRO A 237 17.52 1.64 13.54
N THR A 238 16.82 2.23 12.56
CA THR A 238 16.24 3.59 12.62
C THR A 238 15.24 3.79 13.76
N ASN A 239 14.60 2.72 14.25
CA ASN A 239 13.63 2.80 15.35
C ASN A 239 14.26 3.32 16.66
N ILE A 240 15.58 3.19 16.81
CA ILE A 240 16.32 3.68 18.00
C ILE A 240 16.11 5.17 18.26
N LEU A 241 15.81 5.97 17.23
CA LEU A 241 15.54 7.41 17.36
C LEU A 241 14.30 7.70 18.22
N ILE A 242 13.27 6.86 18.16
CA ILE A 242 12.07 6.96 19.00
C ILE A 242 12.43 6.65 20.46
N TRP A 243 13.09 5.52 20.69
CA TRP A 243 13.41 5.05 22.05
C TRP A 243 14.46 5.90 22.75
N LEU A 244 15.48 6.38 22.02
CA LEU A 244 16.46 7.32 22.54
C LEU A 244 15.78 8.62 22.98
N THR A 245 14.88 9.17 22.17
CA THR A 245 14.12 10.39 22.50
C THR A 245 13.29 10.21 23.79
N LEU A 246 12.54 9.12 23.90
CA LEU A 246 11.72 8.83 25.08
C LEU A 246 12.58 8.53 26.32
N ALA A 247 13.64 7.76 26.18
CA ALA A 247 14.59 7.46 27.24
C ALA A 247 15.29 8.72 27.75
N THR A 248 15.67 9.66 26.88
CA THR A 248 16.24 10.97 27.25
C THR A 248 15.23 11.81 28.05
N VAL A 249 13.97 11.90 27.62
CA VAL A 249 12.92 12.63 28.38
C VAL A 249 12.67 11.99 29.74
N ALA A 250 12.61 10.66 29.82
CA ALA A 250 12.49 9.93 31.08
C ALA A 250 13.71 10.15 31.98
N TRP A 251 14.93 10.03 31.45
CA TRP A 251 16.19 10.22 32.16
C TRP A 251 16.27 11.60 32.81
N LEU A 252 16.06 12.66 32.03
CA LEU A 252 16.12 14.04 32.50
C LEU A 252 15.11 14.33 33.62
N ARG A 253 13.91 13.73 33.58
CA ARG A 253 12.82 13.99 34.53
C ARG A 253 12.76 13.01 35.72
N SER A 254 13.48 11.90 35.69
CA SER A 254 13.44 10.84 36.72
C SER A 254 14.53 10.98 37.77
N GLY A 255 14.27 10.46 38.97
CA GLY A 255 15.26 10.38 40.05
C GLY A 255 16.29 9.26 39.87
N TRP A 256 17.37 9.27 40.65
CA TRP A 256 18.52 8.35 40.48
C TRP A 256 18.13 6.85 40.49
N SER A 257 17.26 6.42 41.41
CA SER A 257 16.75 5.02 41.46
C SER A 257 15.98 4.60 40.21
N GLN A 258 15.25 5.54 39.57
CA GLN A 258 14.54 5.28 38.32
C GLN A 258 15.51 5.26 37.12
N ARG A 259 16.56 6.09 37.15
CA ARG A 259 17.65 6.10 36.15
C ARG A 259 18.46 4.79 36.17
N THR A 260 18.85 4.31 37.35
CA THR A 260 19.57 3.03 37.48
C THR A 260 18.68 1.83 37.14
N ALA A 261 17.39 1.86 37.50
CA ALA A 261 16.43 0.87 37.03
C ALA A 261 16.30 0.88 35.49
N LEU A 262 16.16 2.05 34.86
CA LEU A 262 16.05 2.17 33.40
C LEU A 262 17.28 1.58 32.70
N LEU A 263 18.50 1.91 33.13
CA LEU A 263 19.74 1.35 32.55
C LEU A 263 19.83 -0.17 32.75
N ARG A 264 19.52 -0.68 33.95
CA ARG A 264 19.55 -2.13 34.23
C ARG A 264 18.59 -2.89 33.32
N GLU A 265 17.36 -2.40 33.17
CA GLU A 265 16.36 -3.08 32.34
C GLU A 265 16.65 -2.90 30.84
N ILE A 266 17.24 -1.78 30.40
CA ILE A 266 17.73 -1.61 29.01
C ILE A 266 18.81 -2.65 28.71
N PHE A 267 19.81 -2.80 29.59
CA PHE A 267 20.88 -3.78 29.41
C PHE A 267 20.35 -5.22 29.43
N PHE A 268 19.48 -5.55 30.39
CA PHE A 268 18.91 -6.89 30.54
C PHE A 268 17.99 -7.28 29.37
N CYS A 269 16.96 -6.47 29.07
CA CYS A 269 16.03 -6.74 27.97
C CYS A 269 16.71 -6.64 26.61
N GLY A 270 17.63 -5.68 26.44
CA GLY A 270 18.44 -5.52 25.24
C GLY A 270 19.30 -6.75 24.97
N SER A 271 20.07 -7.21 25.97
CA SER A 271 20.93 -8.39 25.84
C SER A 271 20.17 -9.68 25.52
N ILE A 272 18.96 -9.86 26.08
CA ILE A 272 18.11 -11.02 25.78
C ILE A 272 17.68 -11.04 24.31
N ILE A 273 17.14 -9.91 23.81
CA ILE A 273 16.63 -9.81 22.43
C ILE A 273 17.78 -9.79 21.40
N LEU A 274 18.90 -9.16 21.76
CA LEU A 274 20.14 -9.20 20.98
C LEU A 274 20.69 -10.62 20.87
N GLY A 275 20.78 -11.35 21.99
CA GLY A 275 21.22 -12.75 22.01
C GLY A 275 20.31 -13.65 21.18
N ALA A 276 18.99 -13.46 21.27
CA ALA A 276 18.02 -14.19 20.44
C ALA A 276 18.22 -13.91 18.94
N SER A 277 18.45 -12.66 18.52
CA SER A 277 18.79 -12.36 17.11
C SER A 277 20.10 -13.01 16.71
N THR A 278 21.17 -12.85 17.49
CA THR A 278 22.49 -13.39 17.13
C THR A 278 22.47 -14.92 17.01
N ILE A 279 21.65 -15.62 17.81
CA ILE A 279 21.42 -17.07 17.67
C ILE A 279 20.62 -17.38 16.39
N ALA A 280 19.53 -16.65 16.13
CA ALA A 280 18.73 -16.83 14.91
C ALA A 280 19.56 -16.58 13.63
N ASP A 281 20.33 -15.49 13.62
CA ASP A 281 21.23 -15.11 12.53
C ASP A 281 22.37 -16.13 12.38
N ARG A 282 22.92 -16.66 13.48
CA ARG A 282 23.89 -17.78 13.46
C ARG A 282 23.32 -19.07 12.87
N LEU A 283 22.04 -19.36 13.09
CA LEU A 283 21.35 -20.52 12.50
C LEU A 283 21.04 -20.31 11.01
N PHE A 284 20.61 -19.11 10.62
CA PHE A 284 20.29 -18.78 9.23
C PHE A 284 21.53 -18.69 8.33
N TYR A 285 22.58 -17.99 8.77
CA TYR A 285 23.79 -17.77 7.96
C TYR A 285 24.85 -18.87 8.10
N GLY A 286 24.74 -19.75 9.09
CA GLY A 286 25.70 -20.85 9.32
C GLY A 286 27.00 -20.46 10.04
N PHE A 287 27.24 -19.16 10.26
CA PHE A 287 28.39 -18.62 11.01
C PHE A 287 27.98 -17.41 11.87
N TRP A 288 28.83 -17.01 12.82
CA TRP A 288 28.54 -15.89 13.70
C TRP A 288 28.66 -14.56 12.94
N THR A 289 27.56 -13.80 12.89
CA THR A 289 27.48 -12.49 12.24
C THR A 289 26.54 -11.59 13.04
N PHE A 290 26.66 -10.28 12.86
CA PHE A 290 25.79 -9.30 13.52
C PHE A 290 25.25 -8.29 12.49
N PRO A 291 24.07 -8.58 11.87
CA PRO A 291 23.57 -7.81 10.74
C PRO A 291 23.37 -6.30 10.98
N PRO A 292 22.90 -5.81 12.16
CA PRO A 292 22.75 -4.37 12.40
C PRO A 292 24.06 -3.58 12.28
N LEU A 293 25.21 -4.16 12.68
CA LEU A 293 26.52 -3.51 12.52
C LEU A 293 27.00 -3.54 11.06
N ARG A 294 26.78 -4.64 10.35
CA ARG A 294 27.06 -4.72 8.91
C ARG A 294 26.21 -3.73 8.11
N PHE A 295 24.91 -3.66 8.39
CA PHE A 295 24.01 -2.66 7.81
C PHE A 295 24.54 -1.23 8.01
N LEU A 296 24.95 -0.89 9.25
CA LEU A 296 25.52 0.42 9.57
C LEU A 296 26.81 0.69 8.78
N TYR A 297 27.72 -0.29 8.72
CA TYR A 297 28.99 -0.19 8.00
C TYR A 297 28.78 0.00 6.49
N PHE A 298 27.97 -0.84 5.83
CA PHE A 298 27.73 -0.72 4.38
C PHE A 298 26.99 0.57 4.01
N ASN A 299 25.99 1.00 4.80
CA ASN A 299 25.22 2.21 4.48
C ASN A 299 26.00 3.51 4.75
N ILE A 300 26.80 3.57 5.82
CA ILE A 300 27.54 4.80 6.20
C ILE A 300 28.95 4.82 5.58
N ALA A 301 29.75 3.76 5.75
CA ALA A 301 31.15 3.77 5.34
C ALA A 301 31.35 3.54 3.82
N GLN A 302 30.53 2.68 3.20
CA GLN A 302 30.60 2.44 1.75
C GLN A 302 29.69 3.36 0.92
N SER A 303 28.87 4.20 1.57
CA SER A 303 27.90 5.13 0.94
C SER A 303 26.93 4.49 -0.07
N LEU A 304 26.70 3.16 0.03
CA LEU A 304 25.95 2.39 -0.97
C LEU A 304 24.51 2.88 -1.17
N ALA A 305 23.93 3.54 -0.15
CA ALA A 305 22.60 4.14 -0.22
C ALA A 305 22.47 5.20 -1.33
N VAL A 306 23.57 5.79 -1.82
CA VAL A 306 23.56 6.75 -2.95
C VAL A 306 23.27 6.06 -4.29
N PHE A 307 23.62 4.77 -4.44
CA PHE A 307 23.32 3.98 -5.66
C PHE A 307 21.80 3.84 -5.89
N TYR A 308 21.01 3.84 -4.82
CA TYR A 308 19.54 3.77 -4.86
C TYR A 308 18.87 5.16 -4.98
N GLY A 309 19.66 6.22 -5.20
CA GLY A 309 19.17 7.59 -5.42
C GLY A 309 19.42 8.53 -4.25
N ARG A 310 19.28 9.84 -4.52
CA ARG A 310 19.53 10.92 -3.55
C ARG A 310 18.28 11.76 -3.40
N ASN A 311 17.80 11.88 -2.16
CA ASN A 311 16.61 12.66 -1.83
C ASN A 311 16.95 13.96 -1.09
N ASP A 312 16.13 14.97 -1.33
CA ASP A 312 16.33 16.32 -0.78
C ASP A 312 16.26 16.35 0.76
N TRP A 313 16.93 17.31 1.42
CA TRP A 313 16.96 17.38 2.90
C TRP A 313 15.55 17.53 3.50
N HIS A 314 14.66 18.22 2.79
CA HIS A 314 13.32 18.56 3.24
C HIS A 314 12.24 17.50 2.90
N TYR A 315 12.62 16.40 2.22
CA TYR A 315 11.75 15.31 1.76
C TYR A 315 10.70 14.84 2.79
N TYR A 316 11.09 14.59 4.05
CA TYR A 316 10.14 14.08 5.04
C TYR A 316 9.04 15.08 5.40
N LEU A 317 9.30 16.38 5.25
CA LEU A 317 8.34 17.45 5.48
C LEU A 317 7.47 17.73 4.23
N SER A 318 8.06 17.73 3.03
CA SER A 318 7.38 18.08 1.78
C SER A 318 6.70 16.91 1.06
N GLN A 319 7.16 15.68 1.29
CA GLN A 319 6.65 14.47 0.63
C GLN A 319 6.26 13.39 1.65
N GLY A 320 7.13 13.13 2.64
CA GLY A 320 6.94 12.08 3.65
C GLY A 320 5.64 12.22 4.44
N TYR A 321 5.45 13.33 5.16
CA TYR A 321 4.20 13.56 5.88
C TYR A 321 2.95 13.67 4.99
N PRO A 322 2.97 14.39 3.85
CA PRO A 322 1.84 14.40 2.92
C PRO A 322 1.42 13.00 2.43
N LEU A 323 2.37 12.13 2.08
CA LEU A 323 2.06 10.76 1.62
C LEU A 323 1.55 9.87 2.77
N LEU A 324 2.18 9.97 3.94
CA LEU A 324 1.84 9.18 5.13
C LEU A 324 0.44 9.54 5.70
N LEU A 325 0.08 10.83 5.68
CA LEU A 325 -1.16 11.34 6.30
C LEU A 325 -2.28 11.61 5.32
N THR A 326 -1.99 11.90 4.04
CA THR A 326 -2.96 12.27 3.00
C THR A 326 -3.92 13.37 3.48
N THR A 327 -5.23 13.13 3.50
CA THR A 327 -6.25 14.09 3.98
C THR A 327 -6.11 14.49 5.45
N LEU A 328 -5.38 13.70 6.26
CA LEU A 328 -5.19 13.96 7.69
C LEU A 328 -4.06 14.97 7.97
N LEU A 329 -3.24 15.30 6.96
CA LEU A 329 -2.08 16.20 7.08
C LEU A 329 -2.39 17.51 7.82
N PRO A 330 -3.38 18.35 7.44
CA PRO A 330 -3.63 19.61 8.12
C PRO A 330 -4.05 19.42 9.58
N PHE A 331 -4.80 18.36 9.89
CA PHE A 331 -5.23 18.06 11.26
C PHE A 331 -4.07 17.58 12.13
N ALA A 332 -3.16 16.77 11.59
CA ALA A 332 -1.94 16.34 12.26
C ALA A 332 -0.99 17.53 12.54
N LEU A 333 -0.76 18.40 11.55
CA LEU A 333 0.08 19.60 11.70
C LEU A 333 -0.49 20.57 12.75
N VAL A 334 -1.81 20.82 12.73
CA VAL A 334 -2.48 21.64 13.75
C VAL A 334 -2.44 20.98 15.13
N GLY A 335 -2.56 19.65 15.20
CA GLY A 335 -2.45 18.87 16.44
C GLY A 335 -1.06 18.94 17.07
N LEU A 336 -0.03 18.77 16.24
CA LEU A 336 1.38 18.92 16.59
C LEU A 336 1.67 20.34 17.10
N PHE A 337 1.31 21.36 16.33
CA PHE A 337 1.50 22.77 16.69
C PHE A 337 0.81 23.15 18.01
N ARG A 338 -0.44 22.74 18.22
CA ARG A 338 -1.18 22.99 19.47
C ARG A 338 -0.53 22.30 20.66
N THR A 339 -0.08 21.06 20.48
CA THR A 339 0.57 20.26 21.55
C THR A 339 1.88 20.89 21.99
N LEU A 340 2.71 21.35 21.04
CA LEU A 340 3.99 22.02 21.32
C LEU A 340 3.79 23.39 21.99
N ASN A 341 2.73 24.12 21.65
CA ASN A 341 2.39 25.41 22.23
C ASN A 341 1.54 25.35 23.52
N THR A 342 1.31 24.16 24.11
CA THR A 342 0.47 24.01 25.31
C THR A 342 1.23 24.48 26.56
N ARG A 343 0.96 25.71 27.00
CA ARG A 343 1.64 26.37 28.14
C ARG A 343 1.04 26.07 29.52
N THR A 344 -0.23 25.66 29.60
CA THR A 344 -0.98 25.51 30.85
C THR A 344 -1.27 24.05 31.17
N PHE A 345 -0.76 23.57 32.31
CA PHE A 345 -1.04 22.21 32.80
C PHE A 345 -2.17 22.22 33.83
N SER A 346 -3.30 21.61 33.51
CA SER A 346 -4.25 21.14 34.51
C SER A 346 -3.59 20.04 35.36
N ALA A 347 -3.76 20.10 36.68
CA ALA A 347 -3.19 19.11 37.60
C ALA A 347 -3.72 17.69 37.37
N ALA A 348 -4.94 17.56 36.83
CA ALA A 348 -5.52 16.28 36.42
C ALA A 348 -4.88 15.75 35.12
N ASP A 349 -4.67 16.63 34.14
CA ASP A 349 -4.31 16.26 32.76
C ASP A 349 -2.80 16.24 32.50
N HIS A 350 -1.99 16.48 33.53
CA HIS A 350 -0.53 16.58 33.42
C HIS A 350 0.10 15.33 32.77
N LEU A 351 -0.39 14.13 33.10
CA LEU A 351 0.08 12.88 32.46
C LEU A 351 -0.32 12.79 30.99
N GLN A 352 -1.59 13.01 30.64
CA GLN A 352 -2.07 12.99 29.25
C GLN A 352 -1.38 14.04 28.37
N THR A 353 -1.04 15.18 28.97
CA THR A 353 -0.31 16.27 28.29
C THR A 353 1.17 15.92 28.11
N ALA A 354 1.82 15.32 29.12
CA ALA A 354 3.18 14.81 28.98
C ALA A 354 3.28 13.70 27.91
N ILE A 355 2.30 12.79 27.81
CA ILE A 355 2.24 11.78 26.76
C ILE A 355 2.15 12.43 25.38
N ARG A 356 1.17 13.33 25.16
CA ARG A 356 1.00 14.05 23.89
C ARG A 356 2.26 14.81 23.49
N LEU A 357 2.91 15.49 24.44
CA LEU A 357 4.15 16.22 24.17
C LEU A 357 5.29 15.28 23.72
N GLN A 358 5.47 14.12 24.36
CA GLN A 358 6.46 13.13 23.92
C GLN A 358 6.15 12.53 22.55
N LEU A 359 4.87 12.24 22.26
CA LEU A 359 4.44 11.81 20.92
C LEU A 359 4.76 12.88 19.86
N ALA A 360 4.53 14.16 20.17
CA ALA A 360 4.93 15.29 19.33
C ALA A 360 6.46 15.40 19.18
N THR A 361 7.24 15.15 20.24
CA THR A 361 8.70 15.17 20.18
C THR A 361 9.26 14.06 19.29
N ILE A 362 8.79 12.80 19.40
CA ILE A 362 9.28 11.73 18.51
C ILE A 362 8.92 11.99 17.05
N CYS A 363 7.74 12.59 16.79
CA CYS A 363 7.36 13.04 15.46
C CYS A 363 8.32 14.11 14.91
N LEU A 364 8.82 15.05 15.71
CA LEU A 364 9.79 16.04 15.22
C LEU A 364 11.21 15.47 15.08
N VAL A 365 11.70 14.73 16.08
CA VAL A 365 13.12 14.35 16.17
C VAL A 365 13.50 13.29 15.14
N MET A 366 12.67 12.26 14.93
CA MET A 366 13.03 11.15 14.04
C MET A 366 13.18 11.61 12.57
N PRO A 367 12.24 12.37 11.95
CA PRO A 367 12.42 12.88 10.60
C PRO A 367 13.54 13.91 10.51
N LEU A 368 13.76 14.75 11.53
CA LEU A 368 14.85 15.74 11.55
C LEU A 368 16.23 15.07 11.47
N VAL A 369 16.43 13.96 12.19
CA VAL A 369 17.69 13.19 12.12
C VAL A 369 17.79 12.44 10.79
N LEU A 370 16.71 11.82 10.30
CA LEU A 370 16.72 11.11 9.01
C LEU A 370 16.89 12.06 7.81
N SER A 371 16.51 13.33 7.92
CA SER A 371 16.73 14.36 6.89
C SER A 371 18.21 14.58 6.55
N LEU A 372 19.13 14.22 7.45
CA LEU A 372 20.58 14.32 7.27
C LEU A 372 21.16 13.23 6.35
N ILE A 373 20.43 12.14 6.10
CA ILE A 373 20.87 11.01 5.27
C ILE A 373 20.55 11.30 3.80
N SER A 374 21.42 10.91 2.85
CA SER A 374 21.22 11.12 1.41
C SER A 374 19.96 10.40 0.89
N HIS A 375 19.89 9.09 1.09
CA HIS A 375 18.73 8.24 0.75
C HIS A 375 17.61 8.39 1.79
N LYS A 376 16.36 8.42 1.34
CA LYS A 376 15.18 8.65 2.20
C LYS A 376 13.97 7.89 1.67
N GLU A 377 13.15 7.36 2.56
CA GLU A 377 11.90 6.68 2.22
C GLU A 377 10.79 7.02 3.20
N VAL A 378 9.55 7.22 2.74
CA VAL A 378 8.37 7.39 3.62
C VAL A 378 8.20 6.22 4.59
N ARG A 379 8.62 5.00 4.22
CA ARG A 379 8.60 3.82 5.10
C ARG A 379 9.42 4.00 6.38
N PHE A 380 10.52 4.75 6.35
CA PHE A 380 11.39 4.94 7.52
C PHE A 380 10.71 5.75 8.63
N ILE A 381 9.72 6.61 8.29
CA ILE A 381 8.93 7.37 9.26
C ILE A 381 7.56 6.74 9.57
N TYR A 382 7.25 5.57 9.00
CA TYR A 382 5.97 4.88 9.21
C TYR A 382 5.65 4.57 10.69
N PRO A 383 6.62 4.22 11.58
CA PRO A 383 6.37 4.04 13.01
C PRO A 383 5.79 5.26 13.74
N LEU A 384 5.84 6.45 13.13
CA LEU A 384 5.26 7.69 13.66
C LEU A 384 3.75 7.81 13.36
N LEU A 385 3.20 7.06 12.39
CA LEU A 385 1.80 7.23 11.97
C LEU A 385 0.78 7.03 13.11
N PRO A 386 0.90 6.02 14.00
CA PRO A 386 0.06 5.90 15.20
C PRO A 386 0.08 7.16 16.08
N ALA A 387 1.25 7.76 16.29
CA ALA A 387 1.40 8.98 17.08
C ALA A 387 0.76 10.19 16.38
N LEU A 388 0.92 10.31 15.06
CA LEU A 388 0.32 11.38 14.26
C LEU A 388 -1.21 11.27 14.20
N HIS A 389 -1.78 10.05 14.11
CA HIS A 389 -3.23 9.84 14.18
C HIS A 389 -3.80 10.25 15.54
N ILE A 390 -3.12 9.91 16.65
CA ILE A 390 -3.49 10.36 18.00
C ILE A 390 -3.48 11.90 18.06
N LEU A 391 -2.41 12.55 17.60
CA LEU A 391 -2.28 14.01 17.63
C LEU A 391 -3.27 14.73 16.70
N ALA A 392 -3.65 14.13 15.57
CA ALA A 392 -4.63 14.67 14.63
C ALA A 392 -6.08 14.61 15.16
N ALA A 393 -6.39 13.70 16.08
CA ALA A 393 -7.76 13.44 16.49
C ALA A 393 -8.48 14.65 17.15
N PRO A 394 -7.88 15.43 18.07
CA PRO A 394 -8.60 16.56 18.68
C PRO A 394 -8.93 17.72 17.70
N PRO A 395 -8.02 18.16 16.79
CA PRO A 395 -8.39 19.08 15.71
C PRO A 395 -9.47 18.51 14.79
N LEU A 396 -9.38 17.22 14.43
CA LEU A 396 -10.34 16.55 13.54
C LEU A 396 -11.74 16.48 14.18
N VAL A 397 -11.83 16.11 15.47
CA VAL A 397 -13.07 16.20 16.27
C VAL A 397 -13.60 17.63 16.30
N GLN A 398 -12.77 18.62 16.64
CA GLN A 398 -13.24 20.01 16.77
C GLN A 398 -13.84 20.55 15.46
N PHE A 399 -13.22 20.24 14.31
CA PHE A 399 -13.68 20.72 13.01
C PHE A 399 -14.96 20.03 12.53
N PHE A 400 -15.08 18.70 12.70
CA PHE A 400 -16.23 17.93 12.23
C PHE A 400 -17.34 17.71 13.25
N TYR A 401 -17.18 18.14 14.51
CA TYR A 401 -18.23 18.02 15.54
C TYR A 401 -19.59 18.63 15.12
N PRO A 402 -19.67 19.82 14.50
CA PRO A 402 -20.94 20.36 14.01
C PRO A 402 -21.54 19.53 12.88
N ALA A 403 -20.70 18.95 12.01
CA ALA A 403 -21.14 18.16 10.86
C ALA A 403 -21.86 16.87 11.28
N VAL A 404 -21.31 16.18 12.29
CA VAL A 404 -21.78 14.87 12.76
C VAL A 404 -22.93 14.97 13.76
N TYR A 405 -22.85 15.92 14.73
CA TYR A 405 -23.76 15.93 15.87
C TYR A 405 -24.87 17.01 15.81
N SER A 406 -24.69 18.10 15.07
CA SER A 406 -25.81 19.04 14.84
C SER A 406 -26.77 18.43 13.83
N ARG A 407 -28.01 18.16 14.22
CA ARG A 407 -29.01 17.56 13.31
C ARG A 407 -29.56 18.54 12.28
N SER A 408 -29.77 19.82 12.64
CA SER A 408 -30.51 20.78 11.81
C SER A 408 -29.88 22.18 11.78
N SER A 409 -28.87 22.38 10.94
CA SER A 409 -28.50 23.72 10.45
C SER A 409 -27.81 23.65 9.08
N SER A 410 -28.22 24.50 8.14
CA SER A 410 -27.58 24.64 6.83
C SER A 410 -26.11 25.10 6.93
N ALA A 411 -25.78 25.82 7.99
CA ALA A 411 -24.41 26.23 8.34
C ALA A 411 -23.45 25.04 8.61
N SER A 412 -23.95 23.83 8.84
CA SER A 412 -23.14 22.60 9.00
C SER A 412 -22.89 21.83 7.69
N THR A 413 -23.60 22.18 6.62
CA THR A 413 -23.50 21.53 5.30
C THR A 413 -22.08 21.54 4.71
N PRO A 414 -21.30 22.64 4.70
CA PRO A 414 -19.97 22.60 4.09
C PRO A 414 -19.02 21.64 4.82
N GLN A 415 -19.04 21.56 6.16
CA GLN A 415 -18.22 20.60 6.90
C GLN A 415 -18.66 19.15 6.64
N ARG A 416 -19.97 18.89 6.45
CA ARG A 416 -20.47 17.57 6.03
C ARG A 416 -19.98 17.19 4.63
N LEU A 417 -20.06 18.11 3.66
CA LEU A 417 -19.59 17.88 2.29
C LEU A 417 -18.07 17.64 2.25
N VAL A 418 -17.29 18.42 3.01
CA VAL A 418 -15.85 18.19 3.17
C VAL A 418 -15.58 16.82 3.80
N LEU A 419 -16.29 16.43 4.87
CA LEU A 419 -16.11 15.10 5.49
C LEU A 419 -16.37 13.96 4.51
N ILE A 420 -17.47 14.04 3.75
CA ILE A 420 -17.81 13.06 2.69
C ILE A 420 -16.72 13.04 1.61
N PHE A 421 -16.22 14.20 1.18
CA PHE A 421 -15.16 14.29 0.18
C PHE A 421 -13.84 13.67 0.68
N LEU A 422 -13.40 13.93 1.92
CA LEU A 422 -12.16 13.34 2.46
C LEU A 422 -12.28 11.82 2.61
N ILE A 423 -13.43 11.31 3.07
CA ILE A 423 -13.70 9.86 3.16
C ILE A 423 -13.68 9.22 1.76
N LEU A 424 -14.35 9.83 0.78
CA LEU A 424 -14.39 9.33 -0.60
C LEU A 424 -13.01 9.37 -1.27
N ALA A 425 -12.26 10.46 -1.10
CA ALA A 425 -10.90 10.59 -1.62
C ALA A 425 -9.99 9.49 -1.04
N ASN A 426 -10.04 9.25 0.26
CA ASN A 426 -9.26 8.19 0.89
C ASN A 426 -9.65 6.79 0.40
N LEU A 427 -10.95 6.52 0.28
CA LEU A 427 -11.45 5.25 -0.24
C LEU A 427 -11.01 5.03 -1.69
N VAL A 428 -11.10 6.05 -2.55
CA VAL A 428 -10.65 5.97 -3.95
C VAL A 428 -9.15 5.74 -4.04
N ILE A 429 -8.33 6.46 -3.26
CA ILE A 429 -6.87 6.27 -3.23
C ILE A 429 -6.54 4.84 -2.77
N GLY A 430 -7.06 4.42 -1.61
CA GLY A 430 -6.76 3.10 -1.03
C GLY A 430 -7.25 1.92 -1.87
N LEU A 431 -8.39 2.04 -2.54
CA LEU A 431 -8.86 1.01 -3.47
C LEU A 431 -8.06 1.02 -4.78
N TYR A 432 -7.70 2.19 -5.33
CA TYR A 432 -6.89 2.28 -6.55
C TYR A 432 -5.50 1.66 -6.36
N THR A 433 -4.82 1.99 -5.26
CA THR A 433 -3.49 1.47 -4.97
C THR A 433 -3.51 -0.01 -4.59
N SER A 434 -4.51 -0.52 -3.87
CA SER A 434 -4.60 -1.95 -3.52
C SER A 434 -5.13 -2.86 -4.64
N LEU A 435 -5.84 -2.34 -5.65
CA LEU A 435 -6.51 -3.16 -6.68
C LEU A 435 -5.98 -3.00 -8.10
N TYR A 436 -5.48 -1.80 -8.49
CA TYR A 436 -5.21 -1.48 -9.89
C TYR A 436 -3.76 -1.08 -10.18
N HIS A 437 -3.15 -0.20 -9.38
CA HIS A 437 -1.81 0.30 -9.66
C HIS A 437 -0.73 -0.75 -9.34
N GLY A 438 -0.06 -1.28 -10.36
CA GLY A 438 0.92 -2.36 -10.21
C GLY A 438 0.31 -3.75 -10.11
N SER A 439 -0.86 -3.98 -10.72
CA SER A 439 -1.55 -5.30 -10.67
C SER A 439 -0.95 -6.35 -11.63
N GLY A 440 -0.43 -5.92 -12.78
CA GLY A 440 -0.04 -6.80 -13.88
C GLY A 440 1.11 -7.73 -13.51
N VAL A 441 2.07 -7.21 -12.74
CA VAL A 441 3.22 -7.96 -12.21
C VAL A 441 2.86 -9.03 -11.17
N ILE A 442 1.66 -8.97 -10.57
CA ILE A 442 1.11 -10.04 -9.72
C ILE A 442 0.29 -11.02 -10.57
N ASN A 443 -0.52 -10.49 -11.49
CA ASN A 443 -1.36 -11.29 -12.38
C ASN A 443 -0.51 -12.25 -13.25
N VAL A 444 0.64 -11.82 -13.75
CA VAL A 444 1.49 -12.65 -14.63
C VAL A 444 2.04 -13.91 -13.95
N LEU A 445 2.34 -13.86 -12.65
CA LEU A 445 2.77 -15.06 -11.91
C LEU A 445 1.62 -16.03 -11.70
N THR A 446 0.38 -15.53 -11.59
CA THR A 446 -0.82 -16.38 -11.55
C THR A 446 -1.12 -16.99 -12.92
N TYR A 447 -0.89 -16.25 -14.02
CA TYR A 447 -0.94 -16.80 -15.37
C TYR A 447 0.09 -17.93 -15.58
N LEU A 448 1.36 -17.73 -15.17
CA LEU A 448 2.40 -18.76 -15.27
C LEU A 448 2.11 -19.99 -14.40
N ARG A 449 1.49 -19.84 -13.21
CA ARG A 449 0.98 -20.98 -12.44
C ARG A 449 -0.11 -21.75 -13.21
N GLY A 450 -1.06 -21.03 -13.82
CA GLY A 450 -2.09 -21.64 -14.67
C GLY A 450 -1.51 -22.41 -15.86
N GLN A 451 -0.53 -21.83 -16.56
CA GLN A 451 0.14 -22.51 -17.68
C GLN A 451 1.00 -23.70 -17.24
N HIS A 452 1.62 -23.63 -16.06
CA HIS A 452 2.28 -24.78 -15.45
C HIS A 452 1.28 -25.91 -15.11
N GLU A 453 0.05 -25.58 -14.70
CA GLU A 453 -1.00 -26.58 -14.44
C GLU A 453 -1.65 -27.13 -15.73
N ALA A 454 -1.69 -26.34 -16.81
CA ALA A 454 -2.23 -26.76 -18.11
C ALA A 454 -1.26 -27.65 -18.91
N HIS A 455 0.04 -27.31 -18.94
CA HIS A 455 1.06 -28.05 -19.68
C HIS A 455 1.86 -29.04 -18.79
N GLY A 456 1.72 -28.94 -17.46
CA GLY A 456 2.39 -29.83 -16.52
C GLY A 456 1.79 -31.24 -16.54
N VAL A 457 2.60 -32.22 -16.95
CA VAL A 457 2.19 -33.63 -16.97
C VAL A 457 1.79 -34.06 -15.55
N SER A 458 0.51 -34.42 -15.39
CA SER A 458 -0.03 -34.93 -14.12
C SER A 458 0.80 -36.09 -13.59
N ALA A 459 1.02 -36.15 -12.27
CA ALA A 459 1.83 -37.16 -11.61
C ALA A 459 1.13 -38.54 -11.52
N GLY A 460 0.78 -39.10 -12.68
CA GLY A 460 0.11 -40.39 -12.83
C GLY A 460 0.78 -41.23 -13.93
N SER A 461 1.40 -42.34 -13.54
CA SER A 461 1.91 -43.40 -14.42
C SER A 461 3.14 -43.08 -15.29
N SER A 462 4.28 -42.77 -14.67
CA SER A 462 5.59 -42.93 -15.31
C SER A 462 6.66 -43.35 -14.29
N THR A 463 7.06 -44.63 -14.31
CA THR A 463 7.91 -45.29 -13.29
C THR A 463 9.42 -44.96 -13.43
N THR A 464 9.76 -43.72 -13.79
CA THR A 464 11.10 -43.31 -14.21
C THR A 464 11.68 -42.21 -13.31
N LEU A 465 12.87 -42.46 -12.75
CA LEU A 465 13.65 -41.55 -11.90
C LEU A 465 14.28 -40.38 -12.69
N ARG A 466 13.45 -39.54 -13.32
CA ARG A 466 13.88 -38.30 -13.99
C ARG A 466 12.92 -37.16 -13.63
N PRO A 467 13.40 -35.95 -13.30
CA PRO A 467 12.54 -34.80 -13.15
C PRO A 467 11.96 -34.41 -14.52
N ASN A 468 10.63 -34.37 -14.63
CA ASN A 468 9.95 -33.94 -15.85
C ASN A 468 10.23 -32.44 -16.11
N PRO A 469 10.46 -32.01 -17.37
CA PRO A 469 10.62 -30.61 -17.69
C PRO A 469 9.29 -29.86 -17.47
N GLY A 470 9.28 -28.93 -16.53
CA GLY A 470 8.22 -27.92 -16.41
C GLY A 470 8.52 -26.69 -17.26
N ILE A 471 7.57 -25.76 -17.31
CA ILE A 471 7.66 -24.56 -18.15
C ILE A 471 8.86 -23.66 -17.77
N THR A 472 9.43 -22.99 -18.78
CA THR A 472 10.50 -22.00 -18.61
C THR A 472 10.02 -20.57 -18.86
N ALA A 473 10.50 -19.59 -18.09
CA ALA A 473 10.06 -18.19 -18.19
C ALA A 473 11.21 -17.18 -18.02
N GLY A 474 11.34 -16.21 -18.94
CA GLY A 474 12.36 -15.15 -18.88
C GLY A 474 11.72 -13.76 -18.74
N PHE A 475 12.13 -13.01 -17.72
CA PHE A 475 11.58 -11.70 -17.41
C PHE A 475 12.54 -10.58 -17.90
N LEU A 476 12.27 -10.08 -19.12
CA LEU A 476 12.93 -8.91 -19.71
C LEU A 476 12.27 -7.62 -19.18
N MET A 477 12.43 -7.42 -17.88
CA MET A 477 11.86 -6.33 -17.08
C MET A 477 12.97 -5.77 -16.19
N PRO A 478 12.89 -4.50 -15.73
CA PRO A 478 13.85 -3.99 -14.76
C PRO A 478 13.82 -4.88 -13.50
N CYS A 479 14.95 -5.01 -12.81
CA CYS A 479 15.10 -5.97 -11.73
C CYS A 479 13.99 -5.86 -10.66
N HIS A 480 13.67 -7.01 -10.06
CA HIS A 480 12.67 -7.15 -9.00
C HIS A 480 11.29 -6.51 -9.33
N SER A 481 10.90 -6.44 -10.61
CA SER A 481 9.57 -5.95 -11.04
C SER A 481 8.42 -6.86 -10.63
N THR A 482 8.68 -8.15 -10.41
CA THR A 482 7.71 -9.14 -9.95
C THR A 482 8.17 -9.73 -8.61
N PRO A 483 7.25 -10.31 -7.81
CA PRO A 483 7.62 -11.34 -6.84
C PRO A 483 8.30 -12.54 -7.51
N TRP A 484 8.85 -13.46 -6.71
CA TRP A 484 9.52 -14.66 -7.26
C TRP A 484 8.89 -15.96 -6.76
N ARG A 485 9.65 -16.86 -6.11
CA ARG A 485 9.21 -18.21 -5.79
C ARG A 485 8.03 -18.24 -4.82
N SER A 486 7.92 -17.25 -3.95
CA SER A 486 6.77 -17.04 -3.07
C SER A 486 5.42 -16.94 -3.80
N HIS A 487 5.41 -16.63 -5.10
CA HIS A 487 4.22 -16.48 -5.93
C HIS A 487 4.19 -17.38 -7.18
N LEU A 488 5.35 -17.86 -7.65
CA LEU A 488 5.43 -18.96 -8.64
C LEU A 488 5.09 -20.32 -8.02
N VAL A 489 5.43 -20.53 -6.73
CA VAL A 489 5.19 -21.72 -5.90
C VAL A 489 5.84 -23.03 -6.39
N PHE A 490 5.62 -23.43 -7.63
CA PHE A 490 6.03 -24.74 -8.15
C PHE A 490 7.52 -24.73 -8.55
N PRO A 491 8.40 -25.57 -7.97
CA PRO A 491 9.84 -25.58 -8.30
C PRO A 491 10.11 -25.87 -9.79
N SER A 492 9.25 -26.66 -10.41
CA SER A 492 9.24 -27.00 -11.84
C SER A 492 9.02 -25.82 -12.79
N ILE A 493 8.61 -24.64 -12.30
CA ILE A 493 8.69 -23.41 -13.09
C ILE A 493 10.13 -22.89 -13.02
N ASN A 494 10.85 -23.05 -14.13
CA ASN A 494 12.24 -22.64 -14.30
C ASN A 494 12.29 -21.20 -14.84
N ALA A 495 12.53 -20.23 -13.96
CA ALA A 495 12.49 -18.82 -14.33
C ALA A 495 13.84 -18.12 -14.19
N TRP A 496 14.09 -17.10 -15.02
CA TRP A 496 15.21 -16.16 -14.89
C TRP A 496 14.75 -14.71 -15.13
N ALA A 497 15.46 -13.73 -14.58
CA ALA A 497 15.14 -12.31 -14.70
C ALA A 497 16.44 -11.49 -14.75
N LEU A 498 16.37 -10.26 -15.27
CA LEU A 498 17.50 -9.33 -15.27
C LEU A 498 17.86 -8.91 -13.84
N SER A 499 19.14 -9.03 -13.49
CA SER A 499 19.68 -8.66 -12.18
C SER A 499 20.03 -7.18 -12.04
N CYS A 500 20.15 -6.70 -10.81
CA CYS A 500 20.68 -5.37 -10.47
C CYS A 500 21.56 -5.43 -9.22
N GLU A 501 22.59 -6.28 -9.27
CA GLU A 501 23.52 -6.39 -8.15
C GLU A 501 24.40 -5.13 -8.09
N PRO A 502 24.56 -4.48 -6.92
CA PRO A 502 25.39 -3.29 -6.82
C PRO A 502 26.88 -3.64 -6.97
N PRO A 503 27.74 -2.67 -7.34
CA PRO A 503 29.18 -2.87 -7.47
C PRO A 503 29.88 -3.00 -6.11
N ILE A 504 29.76 -4.15 -5.45
CA ILE A 504 30.41 -4.45 -4.17
C ILE A 504 31.93 -4.54 -4.36
N ASP A 505 32.68 -4.07 -3.36
CA ASP A 505 34.16 -4.06 -3.28
C ASP A 505 34.92 -3.35 -4.44
N GLN A 506 34.22 -2.71 -5.36
CA GLN A 506 34.81 -1.88 -6.42
C GLN A 506 35.25 -0.50 -5.91
N THR A 507 36.28 0.06 -6.55
CA THR A 507 36.79 1.42 -6.27
C THR A 507 35.76 2.50 -6.66
N PRO A 508 35.81 3.72 -6.09
CA PRO A 508 34.88 4.80 -6.44
C PRO A 508 34.85 5.14 -7.94
N ALA A 509 35.97 5.02 -8.64
CA ALA A 509 36.05 5.27 -10.09
C ALA A 509 35.33 4.17 -10.90
N GLN A 510 35.48 2.90 -10.52
CA GLN A 510 34.75 1.78 -11.13
C GLN A 510 33.24 1.88 -10.85
N LYS A 511 32.87 2.22 -9.61
CA LYS A 511 31.46 2.43 -9.20
C LYS A 511 30.75 3.54 -9.99
N ALA A 512 31.48 4.53 -10.50
CA ALA A 512 30.93 5.61 -11.33
C ALA A 512 30.72 5.21 -12.81
N ILE A 513 31.32 4.10 -13.26
CA ILE A 513 31.23 3.59 -14.65
C ILE A 513 30.35 2.32 -14.69
N TYR A 514 30.05 1.72 -13.54
CA TYR A 514 29.27 0.50 -13.42
C TYR A 514 27.81 0.70 -13.88
N ARG A 515 27.37 -0.14 -14.82
CA ARG A 515 25.96 -0.38 -15.16
C ARG A 515 25.61 -1.84 -14.83
N ASP A 516 24.45 -2.05 -14.22
CA ASP A 516 23.99 -3.40 -13.89
C ASP A 516 23.42 -4.15 -15.12
N GLU A 517 22.99 -5.40 -14.95
CA GLU A 517 22.51 -6.22 -16.06
C GLU A 517 21.19 -5.72 -16.66
N ALA A 518 20.29 -5.17 -15.84
CA ALA A 518 19.05 -4.57 -16.32
C ALA A 518 19.34 -3.27 -17.08
N ASP A 519 20.22 -2.40 -16.57
CA ASP A 519 20.64 -1.19 -17.28
C ASP A 519 21.34 -1.54 -18.60
N GLN A 520 22.29 -2.49 -18.61
CA GLN A 520 22.93 -3.00 -19.84
C GLN A 520 21.92 -3.51 -20.87
N PHE A 521 20.83 -4.15 -20.45
CA PHE A 521 19.76 -4.58 -21.33
C PHE A 521 18.94 -3.41 -21.88
N TYR A 522 18.63 -2.40 -21.07
CA TYR A 522 17.83 -1.26 -21.51
C TYR A 522 18.61 -0.23 -22.33
N ASP A 523 19.95 -0.18 -22.20
CA ASP A 523 20.85 0.67 -23.01
C ASP A 523 20.99 0.15 -24.47
N ASP A 524 21.26 -1.15 -24.70
CA ASP A 524 21.14 -1.79 -26.02
C ASP A 524 20.57 -3.22 -25.92
N PRO A 525 19.22 -3.37 -26.01
CA PRO A 525 18.56 -4.67 -26.05
C PRO A 525 19.03 -5.57 -27.21
N SER A 526 19.52 -4.98 -28.30
CA SER A 526 20.00 -5.72 -29.46
C SER A 526 21.37 -6.34 -29.22
N HIS A 527 22.27 -5.64 -28.53
CA HIS A 527 23.59 -6.15 -28.13
C HIS A 527 23.42 -7.25 -27.08
N PHE A 528 22.64 -6.96 -26.04
CA PHE A 528 22.36 -7.90 -24.96
C PHE A 528 21.79 -9.23 -25.48
N LEU A 529 20.76 -9.19 -26.32
CA LEU A 529 20.14 -10.40 -26.89
C LEU A 529 21.01 -11.13 -27.93
N ARG A 530 22.13 -10.54 -28.39
CA ARG A 530 23.13 -11.22 -29.23
C ARG A 530 24.19 -11.94 -28.40
N GLU A 531 24.63 -11.38 -27.28
CA GLU A 531 25.74 -11.93 -26.47
C GLU A 531 25.29 -12.76 -25.27
N LYS A 532 24.25 -12.32 -24.56
CA LYS A 532 23.86 -12.90 -23.26
C LYS A 532 22.92 -14.09 -23.41
N MET A 533 22.18 -14.16 -24.52
CA MET A 533 21.28 -15.28 -24.83
C MET A 533 22.02 -16.41 -25.54
N LYS A 534 21.73 -17.66 -25.18
CA LYS A 534 22.25 -18.87 -25.82
C LYS A 534 22.06 -18.86 -27.34
N GLY A 535 23.16 -18.81 -28.09
CA GLY A 535 23.18 -18.70 -29.56
C GLY A 535 22.63 -17.38 -30.14
N GLY A 536 22.36 -16.39 -29.29
CA GLY A 536 21.85 -15.06 -29.63
C GLY A 536 20.54 -15.06 -30.43
N LEU A 537 20.27 -13.92 -31.08
CA LEU A 537 19.10 -13.72 -31.97
C LEU A 537 19.06 -14.65 -33.21
N ARG A 538 20.08 -15.50 -33.44
CA ARG A 538 20.11 -16.46 -34.56
C ARG A 538 19.61 -17.85 -34.18
N TYR A 539 19.53 -18.17 -32.88
CA TYR A 539 19.18 -19.50 -32.37
C TYR A 539 17.98 -19.45 -31.42
N THR A 540 16.95 -18.68 -31.79
CA THR A 540 15.68 -18.70 -31.06
C THR A 540 14.98 -20.05 -31.29
N PRO A 541 14.53 -20.75 -30.24
CA PRO A 541 13.77 -22.00 -30.38
C PRO A 541 12.45 -21.78 -31.13
N SER A 542 11.97 -22.84 -31.80
CA SER A 542 10.76 -22.81 -32.64
C SER A 542 9.53 -23.51 -32.03
N ARG A 543 9.71 -24.15 -30.87
CA ARG A 543 8.68 -24.86 -30.09
C ARG A 543 9.05 -24.81 -28.60
N PRO A 544 8.06 -24.90 -27.68
CA PRO A 544 8.34 -24.91 -26.25
C PRO A 544 8.94 -26.25 -25.78
N SER A 545 9.74 -26.17 -24.71
CA SER A 545 10.48 -27.25 -24.05
C SER A 545 9.61 -28.45 -23.66
N TYR A 546 8.40 -28.18 -23.15
CA TYR A 546 7.43 -29.21 -22.75
C TYR A 546 6.78 -29.95 -23.93
N GLN A 547 6.80 -29.38 -25.15
CA GLN A 547 6.43 -30.09 -26.38
C GLN A 547 7.61 -30.73 -27.10
N ALA A 548 8.81 -30.14 -27.00
CA ALA A 548 10.00 -30.59 -27.73
C ALA A 548 10.57 -31.93 -27.24
N GLY A 549 10.27 -32.30 -25.99
CA GLY A 549 10.88 -33.46 -25.32
C GLY A 549 12.34 -33.20 -24.95
N TYR A 550 12.97 -34.17 -24.27
CA TYR A 550 14.35 -34.02 -23.76
C TYR A 550 15.41 -34.25 -24.85
N HIS A 551 15.35 -33.49 -25.94
CA HIS A 551 16.26 -33.56 -27.09
C HIS A 551 16.75 -32.17 -27.54
N SER A 552 17.33 -31.41 -26.61
CA SER A 552 18.18 -30.24 -26.91
C SER A 552 19.36 -30.12 -25.94
N ALA A 553 19.88 -31.27 -25.50
CA ALA A 553 21.15 -31.42 -24.81
C ALA A 553 22.17 -32.05 -25.78
N ILE A 554 22.75 -31.23 -26.66
CA ILE A 554 23.87 -31.58 -27.54
C ILE A 554 24.93 -30.48 -27.39
N ASP A 555 26.18 -30.90 -27.17
CA ASP A 555 27.43 -30.15 -27.19
C ASP A 555 27.42 -28.70 -26.67
N THR A 556 27.55 -28.56 -25.34
CA THR A 556 28.29 -27.43 -24.78
C THR A 556 29.76 -27.54 -25.20
N LYS A 557 30.22 -26.70 -26.15
CA LYS A 557 31.66 -26.55 -26.36
C LYS A 557 32.26 -25.82 -25.16
N ALA A 558 33.37 -26.32 -24.64
CA ALA A 558 34.05 -25.70 -23.51
C ALA A 558 34.63 -24.33 -23.95
N GLY A 559 34.00 -23.24 -23.50
CA GLY A 559 34.46 -21.87 -23.77
C GLY A 559 33.36 -20.83 -24.06
N GLU A 560 32.10 -21.23 -24.23
CA GLU A 560 31.01 -20.30 -24.57
C GLU A 560 30.37 -19.66 -23.30
N THR A 561 30.03 -18.36 -23.39
CA THR A 561 29.87 -17.45 -22.23
C THR A 561 28.50 -16.75 -22.11
N TRP A 562 27.44 -17.31 -22.72
CA TRP A 562 26.08 -16.82 -22.53
C TRP A 562 25.59 -16.98 -21.08
N THR A 563 24.72 -16.08 -20.62
CA THR A 563 24.17 -16.10 -19.25
C THR A 563 22.75 -16.63 -19.16
N HIS A 564 21.95 -16.54 -20.24
CA HIS A 564 20.52 -16.88 -20.25
C HIS A 564 20.13 -17.83 -21.38
N GLU A 565 19.18 -18.73 -21.11
CA GLU A 565 18.56 -19.59 -22.12
C GLU A 565 17.22 -19.02 -22.61
N TRP A 566 16.90 -19.25 -23.89
CA TRP A 566 15.62 -18.85 -24.48
C TRP A 566 14.44 -19.63 -23.84
N PRO A 567 13.48 -18.94 -23.20
CA PRO A 567 12.39 -19.58 -22.44
C PRO A 567 11.14 -19.86 -23.29
N ASP A 568 10.23 -20.67 -22.76
CA ASP A 568 8.89 -20.91 -23.34
C ASP A 568 8.02 -19.64 -23.32
N TYR A 569 8.16 -18.83 -22.26
CA TYR A 569 7.46 -17.57 -22.05
C TYR A 569 8.45 -16.41 -21.83
N LEU A 570 8.38 -15.39 -22.69
CA LEU A 570 9.05 -14.10 -22.49
C LEU A 570 8.07 -13.10 -21.88
N VAL A 571 8.43 -12.48 -20.77
CA VAL A 571 7.61 -11.52 -20.02
C VAL A 571 8.29 -10.15 -20.03
N PHE A 572 7.57 -9.10 -20.43
CA PHE A 572 8.08 -7.72 -20.42
C PHE A 572 6.97 -6.67 -20.31
N PHE A 573 7.35 -5.41 -20.05
CA PHE A 573 6.43 -4.28 -20.08
C PHE A 573 6.20 -3.78 -21.51
N GLN A 574 4.96 -3.40 -21.82
CA GLN A 574 4.51 -2.92 -23.13
C GLN A 574 5.41 -1.83 -23.75
N HIS A 575 6.08 -1.00 -22.94
CA HIS A 575 7.04 -0.02 -23.45
C HIS A 575 8.13 -0.65 -24.35
N LEU A 576 8.62 -1.85 -24.02
CA LEU A 576 9.66 -2.58 -24.76
C LEU A 576 9.15 -3.24 -26.05
N GLU A 577 7.83 -3.38 -26.19
CA GLU A 577 7.17 -4.17 -27.24
C GLU A 577 7.60 -3.81 -28.69
N PRO A 578 7.73 -2.53 -29.09
CA PRO A 578 8.18 -2.18 -30.45
C PRO A 578 9.60 -2.67 -30.77
N THR A 579 10.48 -2.67 -29.76
CA THR A 579 11.85 -3.18 -29.86
C THR A 579 11.85 -4.69 -30.01
N MET A 580 11.05 -5.41 -29.19
CA MET A 580 10.91 -6.86 -29.31
C MET A 580 10.34 -7.29 -30.67
N HIS A 581 9.34 -6.57 -31.20
CA HIS A 581 8.78 -6.83 -32.55
C HIS A 581 9.83 -6.67 -33.66
N THR A 582 10.85 -5.84 -33.44
CA THR A 582 11.94 -5.62 -34.40
C THR A 582 13.01 -6.71 -34.28
N LEU A 583 13.44 -7.02 -33.04
CA LEU A 583 14.55 -7.96 -32.79
C LEU A 583 14.15 -9.44 -32.94
N LEU A 584 12.92 -9.81 -32.57
CA LEU A 584 12.43 -11.20 -32.60
C LEU A 584 11.54 -11.51 -33.81
N ARG A 585 11.51 -10.63 -34.83
CA ARG A 585 10.65 -10.75 -36.03
C ARG A 585 10.79 -12.09 -36.78
N ALA A 586 11.94 -12.74 -36.70
CA ALA A 586 12.24 -14.02 -37.36
C ALA A 586 12.08 -15.25 -36.45
N SER A 587 11.65 -15.06 -35.20
CA SER A 587 11.45 -16.13 -34.21
C SER A 587 10.01 -16.66 -34.21
N SER A 588 9.75 -17.73 -33.44
CA SER A 588 8.40 -18.26 -33.23
C SER A 588 7.65 -17.62 -32.05
N TYR A 589 8.22 -16.62 -31.36
CA TYR A 589 7.54 -15.90 -30.28
C TYR A 589 6.44 -14.98 -30.82
N ALA A 590 5.23 -15.08 -30.27
CA ALA A 590 4.18 -14.08 -30.46
C ALA A 590 3.38 -13.88 -29.16
N GLU A 591 2.63 -12.77 -29.09
CA GLU A 591 1.74 -12.47 -27.96
C GLU A 591 0.71 -13.58 -27.75
N CYS A 592 0.72 -14.18 -26.57
CA CYS A 592 -0.26 -15.16 -26.11
C CYS A 592 -0.97 -14.73 -24.81
N TRP A 593 -0.51 -13.65 -24.15
CA TRP A 593 -1.28 -13.03 -23.07
C TRP A 593 -0.88 -11.57 -22.83
N ARG A 594 -1.80 -10.77 -22.29
CA ARG A 594 -1.57 -9.37 -21.86
C ARG A 594 -2.45 -9.04 -20.65
N THR A 595 -1.92 -8.27 -19.71
CA THR A 595 -2.66 -7.82 -18.51
C THR A 595 -2.35 -6.37 -18.16
N TYR A 596 -3.37 -5.64 -17.71
CA TYR A 596 -3.21 -4.27 -17.24
C TYR A 596 -2.30 -4.20 -16.02
N ASN A 597 -1.32 -3.29 -16.06
CA ASN A 597 -0.41 -3.05 -14.95
C ASN A 597 -0.64 -1.72 -14.25
N THR A 598 -0.57 -0.60 -14.97
CA THR A 598 -0.78 0.74 -14.39
C THR A 598 -1.04 1.79 -15.46
N ALA A 599 -1.82 2.82 -15.12
CA ALA A 599 -2.04 4.01 -15.95
C ALA A 599 -0.81 4.94 -15.99
N TRP A 600 0.07 4.87 -14.99
CA TRP A 600 1.32 5.63 -14.93
C TRP A 600 2.37 4.94 -14.04
N HIS A 601 3.65 5.20 -14.32
CA HIS A 601 4.80 4.79 -13.51
C HIS A 601 5.86 5.88 -13.62
N ASP A 602 6.60 6.15 -12.55
CA ASP A 602 7.82 6.97 -12.55
C ASP A 602 8.87 6.39 -13.52
N ASP A 603 9.42 5.21 -13.23
CA ASP A 603 10.32 4.46 -14.12
C ASP A 603 9.66 4.24 -15.49
N TRP A 604 10.27 4.81 -16.54
CA TRP A 604 9.75 4.75 -17.91
C TRP A 604 9.72 3.32 -18.45
N ARG A 605 10.63 2.45 -17.97
CA ARG A 605 10.76 1.04 -18.38
C ARG A 605 9.59 0.18 -17.89
N ARG A 606 8.88 0.65 -16.85
CA ARG A 606 7.77 -0.06 -16.18
C ARG A 606 6.37 0.40 -16.63
N ARG A 607 6.29 1.19 -17.72
CA ARG A 607 5.04 1.79 -18.23
C ARG A 607 4.27 0.88 -19.20
N GLY A 608 2.95 1.02 -19.14
CA GLY A 608 2.00 0.22 -19.94
C GLY A 608 1.69 -1.13 -19.32
N ASP A 609 1.02 -1.99 -20.09
CA ASP A 609 0.61 -3.33 -19.68
C ASP A 609 1.82 -4.28 -19.48
N VAL A 610 1.62 -5.39 -18.76
CA VAL A 610 2.54 -6.53 -18.83
C VAL A 610 2.11 -7.42 -20.00
N VAL A 611 3.06 -7.73 -20.87
CA VAL A 611 2.90 -8.52 -22.09
C VAL A 611 3.65 -9.84 -21.94
N VAL A 612 3.04 -10.93 -22.38
CA VAL A 612 3.67 -12.25 -22.42
C VAL A 612 3.63 -12.79 -23.84
N TRP A 613 4.81 -13.11 -24.35
CA TRP A 613 4.98 -13.83 -25.61
C TRP A 613 5.41 -15.26 -25.32
N CYS A 614 4.97 -16.22 -26.13
CA CYS A 614 5.36 -17.62 -25.96
C CYS A 614 5.52 -18.36 -27.27
N LEU A 615 6.16 -19.54 -27.19
CA LEU A 615 6.50 -20.38 -28.35
C LEU A 615 5.39 -21.33 -28.80
N ASP A 616 4.35 -21.57 -27.99
CA ASP A 616 3.28 -22.50 -28.32
C ASP A 616 2.27 -21.87 -29.31
N PRO A 617 2.13 -22.37 -30.55
CA PRO A 617 1.15 -21.84 -31.49
C PRO A 617 -0.30 -21.99 -31.01
N VAL A 618 -0.59 -22.99 -30.17
CA VAL A 618 -1.95 -23.23 -29.66
C VAL A 618 -2.40 -22.11 -28.73
N GLU A 619 -1.54 -21.72 -27.78
CA GLU A 619 -1.81 -20.59 -26.87
C GLU A 619 -1.86 -19.25 -27.62
N GLN A 620 -0.98 -19.06 -28.62
CA GLN A 620 -1.05 -17.88 -29.49
C GLN A 620 -2.36 -17.81 -30.30
N ASP A 621 -2.82 -18.94 -30.86
CA ASP A 621 -4.06 -19.04 -31.63
C ASP A 621 -5.28 -18.78 -30.72
N ALA A 622 -5.34 -19.44 -29.56
CA ALA A 622 -6.39 -19.25 -28.56
C ALA A 622 -6.49 -17.80 -28.10
N TRP A 623 -5.36 -17.16 -27.80
CA TRP A 623 -5.30 -15.75 -27.45
C TRP A 623 -5.71 -14.83 -28.60
N ARG A 624 -5.29 -15.11 -29.85
CA ARG A 624 -5.71 -14.33 -31.02
C ARG A 624 -7.23 -14.41 -31.25
N VAL A 625 -7.85 -15.57 -31.02
CA VAL A 625 -9.32 -15.73 -31.00
C VAL A 625 -9.96 -14.94 -29.85
N GLN A 626 -9.44 -15.06 -28.62
CA GLN A 626 -9.95 -14.31 -27.46
C GLN A 626 -9.88 -12.78 -27.68
N LYS A 627 -8.77 -12.28 -28.23
CA LYS A 627 -8.54 -10.87 -28.56
C LYS A 627 -9.50 -10.37 -29.65
N HIS A 628 -9.81 -11.20 -30.65
CA HIS A 628 -10.85 -10.91 -31.65
C HIS A 628 -12.24 -10.82 -31.01
N ASN A 629 -12.62 -11.81 -30.19
CA ASN A 629 -13.92 -11.85 -29.53
C ASN A 629 -14.14 -10.65 -28.59
N HIS A 630 -13.12 -10.23 -27.83
CA HIS A 630 -13.20 -9.02 -27.00
C HIS A 630 -13.33 -7.74 -27.84
N ALA A 631 -12.61 -7.64 -28.96
CA ALA A 631 -12.71 -6.49 -29.87
C ALA A 631 -14.09 -6.41 -30.56
N GLN A 632 -14.66 -7.55 -30.94
CA GLN A 632 -16.02 -7.64 -31.47
C GLN A 632 -17.04 -7.24 -30.41
N ALA A 633 -17.03 -7.86 -29.23
CA ALA A 633 -17.94 -7.51 -28.13
C ALA A 633 -17.81 -6.05 -27.67
N ALA A 634 -16.65 -5.41 -27.82
CA ALA A 634 -16.49 -3.97 -27.60
C ALA A 634 -17.18 -3.11 -28.68
N ARG A 635 -17.10 -3.50 -29.96
CA ARG A 635 -17.81 -2.85 -31.08
C ARG A 635 -19.33 -3.02 -30.94
N ASP A 636 -19.79 -4.22 -30.62
CA ASP A 636 -21.22 -4.53 -30.49
C ASP A 636 -21.85 -3.70 -29.37
N ARG A 637 -21.22 -3.64 -28.18
CA ARG A 637 -21.67 -2.77 -27.08
C ARG A 637 -21.67 -1.27 -27.44
N HIS A 638 -20.75 -0.82 -28.29
CA HIS A 638 -20.74 0.56 -28.78
C HIS A 638 -21.90 0.82 -29.77
N PHE A 639 -22.19 -0.15 -30.64
CA PHE A 639 -23.33 -0.11 -31.56
C PHE A 639 -24.67 -0.13 -30.80
N ASP A 640 -24.81 -0.95 -29.77
CA ASP A 640 -25.97 -0.97 -28.87
C ASP A 640 -26.17 0.37 -28.15
N GLN A 641 -25.09 1.00 -27.68
CA GLN A 641 -25.15 2.34 -27.07
C GLN A 641 -25.65 3.39 -28.08
N ILE A 642 -25.16 3.35 -29.32
CA ILE A 642 -25.61 4.23 -30.41
C ILE A 642 -27.10 3.99 -30.72
N ILE A 643 -27.54 2.73 -30.85
CA ILE A 643 -28.95 2.37 -31.04
C ILE A 643 -29.80 2.87 -29.88
N HIS A 644 -29.36 2.70 -28.63
CA HIS A 644 -30.10 3.15 -27.46
C HIS A 644 -30.24 4.69 -27.39
N VAL A 645 -29.22 5.43 -27.84
CA VAL A 645 -29.32 6.89 -28.02
C VAL A 645 -30.35 7.24 -29.10
N PHE A 646 -30.28 6.63 -30.29
CA PHE A 646 -31.26 6.87 -31.35
C PHE A 646 -32.70 6.50 -30.94
N GLN A 647 -32.90 5.37 -30.24
CA GLN A 647 -34.21 5.00 -29.70
C GLN A 647 -34.71 6.00 -28.65
N ARG A 648 -33.84 6.51 -27.78
CA ARG A 648 -34.18 7.53 -26.79
C ARG A 648 -34.61 8.84 -27.44
N ASP A 649 -33.90 9.27 -28.49
CA ASP A 649 -34.20 10.52 -29.17
C ASP A 649 -35.39 10.39 -30.14
N ALA A 650 -35.60 9.24 -30.76
CA ALA A 650 -36.85 8.92 -31.47
C ALA A 650 -38.07 8.93 -30.51
N ARG A 651 -37.95 8.35 -29.31
CA ARG A 651 -39.00 8.44 -28.26
C ARG A 651 -39.22 9.87 -27.78
N ARG A 652 -38.18 10.70 -27.70
CA ARG A 652 -38.29 12.15 -27.39
C ARG A 652 -39.02 12.91 -28.49
N GLN A 653 -38.66 12.68 -29.76
CA GLN A 653 -39.36 13.28 -30.90
C GLN A 653 -40.82 12.83 -30.96
N GLN A 654 -41.11 11.55 -30.70
CA GLN A 654 -42.48 11.04 -30.61
C GLN A 654 -43.26 11.70 -29.46
N GLN A 655 -42.65 11.90 -28.29
CA GLN A 655 -43.25 12.65 -27.18
C GLN A 655 -43.41 14.15 -27.47
N GLN A 656 -42.52 14.76 -28.25
CA GLN A 656 -42.64 16.16 -28.70
C GLN A 656 -43.75 16.30 -29.75
N GLY A 657 -43.87 15.37 -30.70
CA GLY A 657 -44.98 15.32 -31.66
C GLY A 657 -46.33 15.08 -30.97
N LEU A 658 -46.40 14.19 -29.99
CA LEU A 658 -47.58 14.02 -29.13
C LEU A 658 -47.92 15.29 -28.34
N LYS A 659 -46.93 16.07 -27.90
CA LYS A 659 -47.16 17.38 -27.27
C LYS A 659 -47.58 18.48 -28.26
N ALA A 660 -47.15 18.41 -29.51
CA ALA A 660 -47.61 19.30 -30.59
C ALA A 660 -49.03 18.96 -31.08
N LEU A 661 -49.48 17.72 -30.86
CA LEU A 661 -50.85 17.27 -31.11
C LEU A 661 -51.82 17.53 -29.95
N VAL A 662 -51.35 18.07 -28.82
CA VAL A 662 -52.19 18.64 -27.76
C VAL A 662 -52.28 20.15 -27.98
N PRO A 663 -53.47 20.71 -28.27
CA PRO A 663 -53.62 22.16 -28.42
C PRO A 663 -53.22 22.89 -27.13
N SER A 664 -52.33 23.88 -27.24
CA SER A 664 -51.94 24.72 -26.11
C SER A 664 -53.06 25.72 -25.79
N SER A 665 -54.00 25.32 -24.92
CA SER A 665 -55.10 26.18 -24.45
C SER A 665 -54.62 27.25 -23.47
N SER A 666 -53.93 28.28 -23.98
CA SER A 666 -53.48 29.44 -23.22
C SER A 666 -54.54 30.55 -23.21
N SER A 667 -55.33 30.65 -22.13
CA SER A 667 -56.11 31.86 -21.80
C SER A 667 -56.46 31.97 -20.30
N PHE A 668 -56.10 33.11 -19.73
CA PHE A 668 -56.78 33.89 -18.68
C PHE A 668 -57.49 33.21 -17.48
N SER A 669 -56.78 33.25 -16.34
CA SER A 669 -57.18 33.88 -15.06
C SER A 669 -58.59 33.75 -14.46
N PHE A 670 -58.58 33.27 -13.20
CA PHE A 670 -59.34 33.73 -12.02
C PHE A 670 -60.80 33.27 -11.75
N LEU A 671 -60.93 32.72 -10.53
CA LEU A 671 -62.09 32.65 -9.60
C LEU A 671 -63.25 31.65 -9.79
N TRP A 672 -63.63 31.12 -8.61
CA TRP A 672 -64.93 30.60 -8.16
C TRP A 672 -65.46 29.22 -8.60
N SER A 673 -65.22 28.27 -7.67
CA SER A 673 -66.22 27.48 -6.92
C SER A 673 -67.08 26.37 -7.56
N SER A 674 -67.46 25.44 -6.68
CA SER A 674 -68.60 24.51 -6.71
C SER A 674 -68.65 23.36 -7.75
N GLN A 675 -68.27 22.18 -7.25
CA GLN A 675 -68.99 20.90 -7.37
C GLN A 675 -68.91 20.08 -8.68
N THR A 676 -69.31 18.81 -8.52
CA THR A 676 -69.19 17.63 -9.41
C THR A 676 -70.53 17.38 -10.16
N PRO A 677 -70.77 16.37 -11.05
CA PRO A 677 -70.02 15.09 -11.22
C PRO A 677 -69.97 14.36 -12.61
N ARG A 678 -69.08 13.35 -12.68
CA ARG A 678 -69.22 11.98 -13.30
C ARG A 678 -69.48 11.73 -14.81
N PHE A 679 -68.87 10.61 -15.27
CA PHE A 679 -69.23 9.71 -16.41
C PHE A 679 -69.05 10.22 -17.87
N SER A 680 -68.70 9.38 -18.88
CA SER A 680 -68.20 7.98 -18.90
C SER A 680 -67.51 7.59 -20.24
N THR A 681 -66.96 6.35 -20.27
CA THR A 681 -66.83 5.44 -21.45
C THR A 681 -65.88 5.76 -22.62
N PHE A 682 -64.72 5.07 -22.59
CA PHE A 682 -64.16 4.29 -23.73
C PHE A 682 -65.25 3.36 -24.36
N PRO A 683 -65.15 2.86 -25.61
CA PRO A 683 -63.92 2.47 -26.33
C PRO A 683 -63.81 2.99 -27.79
N ALA A 684 -62.67 3.04 -28.51
CA ALA A 684 -61.34 2.42 -28.41
C ALA A 684 -61.13 1.05 -29.12
N TRP A 685 -59.97 0.94 -29.80
CA TRP A 685 -59.10 -0.25 -29.80
C TRP A 685 -59.56 -1.56 -30.50
N ARG A 686 -60.21 -1.51 -31.68
CA ARG A 686 -60.53 -2.75 -32.44
C ARG A 686 -60.34 -2.77 -33.98
N ARG A 687 -59.70 -1.75 -34.59
CA ARG A 687 -59.51 -1.67 -36.06
C ARG A 687 -58.08 -1.38 -36.56
N ALA A 688 -57.06 -1.52 -35.70
CA ALA A 688 -55.69 -1.10 -36.00
C ALA A 688 -54.67 -2.24 -36.27
N VAL A 689 -55.12 -3.47 -36.53
CA VAL A 689 -54.26 -4.68 -36.45
C VAL A 689 -54.10 -5.43 -37.79
N GLN A 690 -54.79 -5.03 -38.86
CA GLN A 690 -55.05 -5.91 -40.01
C GLN A 690 -54.38 -5.51 -41.36
N SER A 691 -53.29 -4.74 -41.34
CA SER A 691 -52.54 -4.33 -42.55
C SER A 691 -51.03 -4.63 -42.52
N TYR A 692 -50.57 -5.51 -41.61
CA TYR A 692 -49.13 -5.70 -41.32
C TYR A 692 -48.41 -6.77 -42.16
N PHE A 693 -49.06 -7.40 -43.14
CA PHE A 693 -48.51 -8.55 -43.87
C PHE A 693 -48.72 -8.52 -45.39
N SER A 694 -47.72 -8.03 -46.13
CA SER A 694 -47.38 -8.45 -47.50
C SER A 694 -45.96 -7.95 -47.88
N PRO A 695 -45.24 -8.60 -48.83
CA PRO A 695 -43.77 -8.50 -48.92
C PRO A 695 -43.19 -7.49 -49.94
N ARG A 696 -41.85 -7.32 -49.89
CA ARG A 696 -41.02 -6.39 -50.69
C ARG A 696 -40.83 -6.85 -52.15
N PRO A 697 -40.43 -5.96 -53.09
CA PRO A 697 -39.01 -5.58 -53.26
C PRO A 697 -38.78 -4.04 -53.24
N SER A 698 -37.57 -3.47 -53.30
CA SER A 698 -36.20 -4.00 -53.34
C SER A 698 -35.29 -3.27 -52.31
N TRP A 699 -33.97 -3.18 -52.50
CA TRP A 699 -33.05 -2.41 -51.60
C TRP A 699 -31.71 -1.95 -52.26
N ARG A 700 -31.65 -1.73 -53.58
CA ARG A 700 -30.36 -1.57 -54.31
C ARG A 700 -30.01 -0.19 -54.90
N GLN A 701 -30.84 0.85 -54.74
CA GLN A 701 -30.59 2.17 -55.37
C GLN A 701 -30.07 3.28 -54.43
N SER A 702 -30.13 3.11 -53.11
CA SER A 702 -29.81 4.19 -52.14
C SER A 702 -28.34 4.28 -51.69
N LEU A 703 -27.43 3.45 -52.23
CA LEU A 703 -26.02 3.37 -51.78
C LEU A 703 -25.01 4.08 -52.69
N GLN A 704 -25.42 4.59 -53.86
CA GLN A 704 -24.51 5.27 -54.80
C GLN A 704 -24.34 6.77 -54.54
N SER A 705 -25.11 7.38 -53.62
CA SER A 705 -25.02 8.81 -53.28
C SER A 705 -24.07 9.14 -52.12
N LEU A 706 -23.43 8.14 -51.49
CA LEU A 706 -22.58 8.32 -50.30
C LEU A 706 -21.07 8.38 -50.59
N PHE A 707 -20.64 8.14 -51.83
CA PHE A 707 -19.21 8.04 -52.20
C PHE A 707 -18.78 9.07 -53.27
N ALA A 708 -19.34 10.28 -53.20
CA ALA A 708 -18.90 11.42 -54.02
C ALA A 708 -18.15 12.44 -53.14
N PRO A 709 -16.84 12.68 -53.36
CA PRO A 709 -16.10 13.68 -52.59
C PRO A 709 -16.49 15.10 -53.02
N ARG A 710 -16.65 16.02 -52.05
CA ARG A 710 -16.75 17.46 -52.31
C ARG A 710 -15.72 18.24 -51.49
N GLN A 711 -15.26 19.34 -52.07
CA GLN A 711 -14.08 20.09 -51.65
C GLN A 711 -14.32 20.96 -50.41
N VAL A 712 -13.21 21.38 -49.81
CA VAL A 712 -13.13 22.30 -48.67
C VAL A 712 -13.77 23.66 -49.01
N SER A 713 -14.54 24.20 -48.06
CA SER A 713 -14.84 25.63 -47.94
C SER A 713 -14.57 26.09 -46.50
N VAL A 714 -14.34 27.38 -46.32
CA VAL A 714 -13.53 27.92 -45.21
C VAL A 714 -14.31 28.93 -44.36
N TRP A 715 -14.07 28.90 -43.03
CA TRP A 715 -14.45 29.92 -42.02
C TRP A 715 -15.96 30.07 -41.68
N PRO A 716 -16.34 30.81 -40.60
CA PRO A 716 -15.68 30.84 -39.28
C PRO A 716 -16.69 30.80 -38.09
N TRP A 717 -16.24 30.36 -36.91
CA TRP A 717 -16.20 31.19 -35.68
C TRP A 717 -15.58 30.45 -34.50
N ASN A 718 -14.81 31.17 -33.68
CA ASN A 718 -14.10 30.59 -32.53
C ASN A 718 -14.75 31.05 -31.21
N ARG A 719 -15.47 30.15 -30.52
CA ARG A 719 -16.01 30.39 -29.16
C ARG A 719 -15.91 29.14 -28.29
N ARG A 720 -14.70 28.85 -27.78
CA ARG A 720 -14.57 28.03 -26.56
C ARG A 720 -15.15 28.79 -25.37
N SER A 721 -16.06 28.18 -24.63
CA SER A 721 -16.48 28.69 -23.32
C SER A 721 -15.35 28.49 -22.31
N ARG A 722 -14.84 29.57 -21.71
CA ARG A 722 -13.87 29.48 -20.60
C ARG A 722 -14.47 28.73 -19.41
N SER A 723 -13.64 27.92 -18.76
CA SER A 723 -14.05 27.11 -17.62
C SER A 723 -14.21 27.96 -16.35
N PHE A 724 -14.92 27.41 -15.36
CA PHE A 724 -15.12 28.06 -14.06
C PHE A 724 -13.79 28.36 -13.33
N TRP A 725 -12.78 27.51 -13.52
CA TRP A 725 -11.46 27.62 -12.87
C TRP A 725 -10.61 28.77 -13.43
N GLU A 726 -10.74 29.12 -14.71
CA GLU A 726 -10.00 30.22 -15.34
C GLU A 726 -10.41 31.61 -14.83
N ARG A 727 -11.50 31.72 -14.07
CA ARG A 727 -11.95 32.98 -13.45
C ARG A 727 -11.28 33.30 -12.11
N PHE A 728 -10.56 32.36 -11.51
CA PHE A 728 -9.95 32.54 -10.18
C PHE A 728 -8.50 33.02 -10.19
N TRP A 729 -7.85 33.04 -11.36
CA TRP A 729 -6.41 33.32 -11.50
C TRP A 729 -6.07 34.45 -12.48
N THR A 730 -6.93 35.45 -12.60
CA THR A 730 -6.60 36.73 -13.27
C THR A 730 -6.16 37.77 -12.23
N PRO A 731 -4.85 38.04 -12.04
CA PRO A 731 -4.40 39.08 -11.12
C PRO A 731 -4.82 40.47 -11.65
N LYS A 732 -5.46 41.27 -10.80
CA LYS A 732 -5.63 42.71 -11.06
C LYS A 732 -4.35 43.44 -10.63
N PRO A 733 -3.82 44.38 -11.43
CA PRO A 733 -2.69 45.20 -11.01
C PRO A 733 -3.16 46.24 -9.97
N GLY A 734 -2.49 46.28 -8.80
CA GLY A 734 -2.76 47.29 -7.77
C GLY A 734 -2.20 46.91 -6.39
N MET A 735 -1.32 47.77 -5.87
CA MET A 735 -0.56 47.62 -4.60
C MET A 735 0.47 46.48 -4.58
N TRP A 736 1.40 46.59 -3.60
CA TRP A 736 2.61 45.76 -3.42
C TRP A 736 3.70 45.94 -4.49
N GLY A 737 4.31 47.12 -4.50
CA GLY A 737 5.71 47.25 -4.93
C GLY A 737 6.68 46.67 -3.90
N LEU A 738 7.98 46.66 -4.23
CA LEU A 738 9.10 46.06 -3.46
C LEU A 738 9.25 44.53 -3.55
N THR A 739 9.56 44.04 -4.76
CA THR A 739 10.39 42.84 -4.94
C THR A 739 11.57 43.17 -5.89
N PRO A 740 12.81 42.72 -5.61
CA PRO A 740 13.95 42.97 -6.50
C PRO A 740 13.89 42.15 -7.79
N SER A 741 14.32 42.74 -8.91
CA SER A 741 14.33 42.11 -10.24
C SER A 741 15.27 40.90 -10.37
N SER A 742 16.25 40.76 -9.46
CA SER A 742 17.23 39.66 -9.46
C SER A 742 16.62 38.26 -9.29
N LEU A 743 15.45 38.15 -8.65
CA LEU A 743 14.85 36.86 -8.31
C LEU A 743 14.19 36.16 -9.52
N LEU A 744 13.56 36.94 -10.40
CA LEU A 744 13.00 36.43 -11.67
C LEU A 744 14.11 36.04 -12.66
N ASP A 745 15.21 36.80 -12.68
CA ASP A 745 16.33 36.52 -13.58
C ASP A 745 17.13 35.28 -13.13
N TRP A 746 17.20 35.01 -11.82
CA TRP A 746 17.71 33.76 -11.25
C TRP A 746 16.87 32.54 -11.66
N PHE A 747 15.54 32.64 -11.55
CA PHE A 747 14.64 31.56 -11.99
C PHE A 747 14.75 31.27 -13.49
N ARG A 748 14.88 32.30 -14.34
CA ARG A 748 15.02 32.12 -15.80
C ARG A 748 16.32 31.39 -16.16
N ARG A 749 17.47 31.82 -15.61
CA ARG A 749 18.78 31.21 -15.91
C ARG A 749 18.87 29.75 -15.48
N ARG A 750 18.17 29.37 -14.40
CA ARG A 750 18.10 27.98 -13.92
C ARG A 750 17.33 27.06 -14.87
N GLN A 751 16.26 27.57 -15.46
CA GLN A 751 15.40 26.80 -16.38
C GLN A 751 16.07 26.46 -17.72
N GLU A 752 17.19 27.12 -18.07
CA GLU A 752 17.97 26.85 -19.28
C GLU A 752 19.14 25.88 -19.05
N SER A 753 19.54 25.59 -17.79
CA SER A 753 20.58 24.59 -17.48
C SER A 753 20.04 23.19 -17.13
N GLU A 754 18.79 23.06 -16.70
CA GLU A 754 18.17 21.79 -16.24
C GLU A 754 17.63 20.93 -17.41
N SER A 755 18.15 21.09 -18.63
CA SER A 755 17.53 20.54 -19.86
C SER A 755 18.15 19.27 -20.44
N GLN A 756 19.30 18.79 -19.91
CA GLN A 756 20.02 17.65 -20.50
C GLN A 756 20.45 16.53 -19.53
N ASP A 757 20.86 16.82 -18.27
CA ASP A 757 21.37 15.77 -17.35
C ASP A 757 20.32 15.19 -16.38
N ASP A 758 19.23 15.90 -16.05
CA ASP A 758 18.25 15.49 -15.01
C ASP A 758 17.22 14.41 -15.47
N ARG A 759 17.67 13.37 -16.19
CA ARG A 759 16.80 12.27 -16.67
C ARG A 759 16.92 10.94 -15.90
N GLU A 760 17.93 10.76 -15.04
CA GLU A 760 18.15 9.53 -14.24
C GLU A 760 17.98 9.79 -12.70
N MET A 761 16.83 10.30 -12.21
CA MET A 761 16.78 10.71 -10.78
C MET A 761 15.47 10.63 -9.96
N TRP A 762 14.51 9.76 -10.29
CA TRP A 762 13.36 9.50 -9.39
C TRP A 762 12.99 8.01 -9.30
N ASN A 763 13.33 7.41 -8.15
CA ASN A 763 12.94 6.09 -7.61
C ASN A 763 12.37 6.28 -6.18
#